data_AF-A0A935GP53-F1
#
_entry.id   AF-A0A935GP53-F1
#
_cell.length_a   1.000
_cell.length_b   1.000
_cell.length_c   1.000
_cell.angle_alpha   90.00
_cell.angle_beta   90.00
_cell.angle_gamma   90.00
#
_symmetry.space_group_name_H-M   'P 1'
#
loop_
_entity.id
_entity.type
_entity.pdbx_description
1 polymer ?
#
loop_
_entity_poly.entity_id
_entity_poly.type
_entity_poly.pdbx_seq_one_letter_code
_entity_poly.pdbx_strand_id
1 'polypeptide(L)'
;MHAVLDKHLQYSHIQRASLMSATLAGIRLRALDISAEQFAALQVMNTALLWSVVRPQRQELSGRGSVLPLPVCDRRLLWRFGISGERPILLVSVGVVQGTGLLRSLAKALRLWAWSGLACDMIVLNFEPNSYLMNLQREIDTIRERLAGDAVTSATPTALHLLRAQELTKDEVSTLHTLARVHINADGRPLTHHLQEWIASHEAALLERDNNDPVRVASASSRRAITATTGSFDPRTGGFSFRVSETVRPMRPWSNVLANPDFGCVLTESGGGYNWAGNSRLHQITAWSNDPVSDPSGEWWLLQDSRSGALWSLTPNAWGDARSEYQVTHAPGSTRISHIRGGLSVAVTFCVGQESAIKSVRIALHNTGERTKRLRLLGLVEWIMGAHRAERNTCLTSMQHISGMQGRSTSLLCTQLAQDGGFGGSTAFLSLGQALSNVDGNVDWTCDRREFFNTLGQLVVPRNLGERIGEGLDPCAAIAIAFLMDAGAHAEFVFSLGHAPTLIAASAMLTGASGQNALNREAEVASYWNTLLGNCTVQTPDPLLNVLVNRWFLYQAVSCRLWAKAGFYQAGGATGFRDQLQDSMALVWSAPALLRAQIVACAARQFPEGDVQHWWHAPTGAGVRTHFSDDLLWLPHALTHYLRATGDAEVLELSLPFLEGPAIAQEAEDAYFTPGVSTEHASLWEHAARTIDASLRVGAHGLPLMGSGDWNDGMNTVGREGRGESVWLGWFLCHIVANMAPLARQRGEVERALRWEAAAALCKAALLSSGWDGLWFCRAYFDDGEKLGASANAECRIDLIAQAWSVLSGVASAPMQAMAMDAADAQLVDTQTGLVKLLTPPLQHSQPSPGYIQAYPPGVRENGGQYAHAGVWALMAQARLHNSGAPMSASGELRCDLAYRYFTYLSPAHRSVNAAYGSAYALEPYVMAADVYGAAPYQGQGGWSWYTGAAGLMQRAVIESIFGLQQQATTLCLTPCLPSHWNEAQLTLRRDGNSLHFILLRTRADAALEAARLRTARILNPGESLDWHGLPDGIRFLVPLPLA
;
A
#
# COMPACT_ATOMS: atom_id res chain seq x y z
N MET A 1 -23.65 -21.83 -13.37
CA MET A 1 -22.21 -22.13 -13.55
C MET A 1 -21.99 -23.59 -13.96
N HIS A 2 -22.49 -24.60 -13.23
CA HIS A 2 -22.35 -26.02 -13.61
C HIS A 2 -22.85 -26.37 -15.02
N ALA A 3 -24.03 -25.89 -15.44
CA ALA A 3 -24.53 -26.12 -16.81
C ALA A 3 -23.67 -25.47 -17.92
N VAL A 4 -22.96 -24.39 -17.60
CA VAL A 4 -22.02 -23.72 -18.52
C VAL A 4 -20.71 -24.52 -18.58
N LEU A 5 -20.20 -24.96 -17.43
CA LEU A 5 -19.06 -25.88 -17.34
C LEU A 5 -19.34 -27.18 -18.11
N ASP A 6 -20.48 -27.83 -17.89
CA ASP A 6 -20.88 -29.05 -18.60
C ASP A 6 -20.93 -28.84 -20.12
N LYS A 7 -21.49 -27.71 -20.57
CA LYS A 7 -21.51 -27.35 -22.00
C LYS A 7 -20.09 -27.19 -22.57
N HIS A 8 -19.17 -26.58 -21.83
CA HIS A 8 -17.79 -26.35 -22.27
C HIS A 8 -16.85 -27.55 -22.07
N LEU A 9 -17.24 -28.53 -21.25
CA LEU A 9 -16.54 -29.81 -21.05
C LEU A 9 -16.95 -30.88 -22.07
N GLN A 10 -18.05 -30.67 -22.81
CA GLN A 10 -18.46 -31.58 -23.88
C GLN A 10 -17.46 -31.54 -25.05
N TYR A 11 -16.80 -32.69 -25.28
CA TYR A 11 -15.81 -32.88 -26.34
C TYR A 11 -16.29 -32.43 -27.73
N SER A 12 -17.57 -32.66 -28.05
CA SER A 12 -18.18 -32.27 -29.33
C SER A 12 -18.20 -30.74 -29.54
N HIS A 13 -18.42 -29.95 -28.49
CA HIS A 13 -18.39 -28.49 -28.58
C HIS A 13 -16.97 -27.98 -28.74
N ILE A 14 -16.00 -28.57 -28.03
CA ILE A 14 -14.57 -28.24 -28.19
C ILE A 14 -14.15 -28.54 -29.63
N GLN A 15 -14.44 -29.76 -30.13
CA GLN A 15 -14.08 -30.17 -31.49
C GLN A 15 -14.72 -29.26 -32.55
N ARG A 16 -16.01 -28.92 -32.40
CA ARG A 16 -16.70 -28.01 -33.32
C ARG A 16 -16.12 -26.60 -33.29
N ALA A 17 -15.86 -26.06 -32.09
CA ALA A 17 -15.24 -24.75 -31.93
C ALA A 17 -13.82 -24.72 -32.53
N SER A 18 -13.00 -25.76 -32.32
CA SER A 18 -11.67 -25.88 -32.92
C SER A 18 -11.74 -25.97 -34.44
N LEU A 19 -12.65 -26.76 -35.01
CA LEU A 19 -12.83 -26.87 -36.46
C LEU A 19 -13.29 -25.53 -37.06
N MET A 20 -14.25 -24.86 -36.42
CA MET A 20 -14.72 -23.53 -36.85
C MET A 20 -13.61 -22.48 -36.78
N SER A 21 -12.83 -22.49 -35.69
CA SER A 21 -11.68 -21.59 -35.51
C SER A 21 -10.62 -21.83 -36.59
N ALA A 22 -10.24 -23.10 -36.83
CA ALA A 22 -9.30 -23.46 -37.89
C ALA A 22 -9.81 -23.05 -39.29
N THR A 23 -11.11 -23.22 -39.56
CA THR A 23 -11.73 -22.81 -40.82
C THR A 23 -11.69 -21.30 -41.01
N LEU A 24 -12.11 -20.54 -39.99
CA LEU A 24 -12.11 -19.07 -40.01
C LEU A 24 -10.69 -18.51 -40.17
N ALA A 25 -9.73 -19.06 -39.41
CA ALA A 25 -8.32 -18.71 -39.54
C ALA A 25 -7.79 -19.03 -40.94
N GLY A 26 -8.08 -20.22 -41.49
CA GLY A 26 -7.66 -20.62 -42.83
C GLY A 26 -8.23 -19.75 -43.95
N ILE A 27 -9.48 -19.30 -43.85
CA ILE A 27 -10.07 -18.31 -44.77
C ILE A 27 -9.29 -16.99 -44.71
N ARG A 28 -9.01 -16.50 -43.49
CA ARG A 28 -8.32 -15.22 -43.29
C ARG A 28 -6.88 -15.25 -43.77
N LEU A 29 -6.14 -16.32 -43.48
CA LEU A 29 -4.74 -16.48 -43.91
C LEU A 29 -4.63 -16.50 -45.44
N ARG A 30 -5.55 -17.17 -46.13
CA ARG A 30 -5.63 -17.13 -47.61
C ARG A 30 -5.95 -15.73 -48.14
N ALA A 31 -6.89 -15.02 -47.51
CA ALA A 31 -7.23 -13.65 -47.90
C ALA A 31 -6.08 -12.65 -47.70
N LEU A 32 -5.19 -12.89 -46.72
CA LEU A 32 -4.00 -12.09 -46.46
C LEU A 32 -2.75 -12.57 -47.22
N ASP A 33 -2.87 -13.65 -47.99
CA ASP A 33 -1.74 -14.29 -48.70
C ASP A 33 -0.57 -14.62 -47.75
N ILE A 34 -0.88 -15.23 -46.61
CA ILE A 34 0.10 -15.68 -45.60
C ILE A 34 0.26 -17.21 -45.74
N SER A 35 1.49 -17.66 -46.03
CA SER A 35 1.80 -19.10 -46.12
C SER A 35 1.80 -19.77 -44.74
N ALA A 36 1.70 -21.10 -44.70
CA ALA A 36 1.78 -21.85 -43.43
C ALA A 36 3.12 -21.63 -42.71
N GLU A 37 4.23 -21.58 -43.44
CA GLU A 37 5.57 -21.31 -42.90
C GLU A 37 5.66 -19.89 -42.34
N GLN A 38 5.16 -18.89 -43.07
CA GLN A 38 5.09 -17.51 -42.59
C GLN A 38 4.20 -17.41 -41.35
N PHE A 39 3.05 -18.08 -41.34
CA PHE A 39 2.14 -18.08 -40.19
C PHE A 39 2.80 -18.67 -38.94
N ALA A 40 3.52 -19.79 -39.06
CA ALA A 40 4.28 -20.36 -37.95
C ALA A 40 5.33 -19.37 -37.42
N ALA A 41 6.04 -18.68 -38.32
CA ALA A 41 6.99 -17.64 -37.95
C ALA A 41 6.29 -16.47 -37.20
N LEU A 42 5.12 -16.04 -37.68
CA LEU A 42 4.32 -15.01 -37.00
C LEU A 42 3.84 -15.46 -35.61
N GLN A 43 3.50 -16.74 -35.40
CA GLN A 43 3.14 -17.25 -34.08
C GLN A 43 4.30 -17.16 -33.07
N VAL A 44 5.53 -17.39 -33.53
CA VAL A 44 6.74 -17.19 -32.72
C VAL A 44 6.90 -15.71 -32.36
N MET A 45 6.71 -14.81 -33.32
CA MET A 45 6.77 -13.37 -33.08
C MET A 45 5.66 -12.87 -32.16
N ASN A 46 4.44 -13.45 -32.23
CA ASN A 46 3.37 -13.16 -31.27
C ASN A 46 3.82 -13.44 -29.84
N THR A 47 4.57 -14.53 -29.63
CA THR A 47 5.12 -14.87 -28.31
C THR A 47 6.08 -13.79 -27.84
N ALA A 48 6.99 -13.33 -28.70
CA ALA A 48 7.95 -12.26 -28.37
C ALA A 48 7.28 -10.88 -28.12
N LEU A 49 6.16 -10.59 -28.78
CA LEU A 49 5.42 -9.35 -28.60
C LEU A 49 4.52 -9.35 -27.37
N LEU A 50 3.88 -10.49 -27.07
CA LEU A 50 2.93 -10.63 -25.96
C LEU A 50 3.62 -10.91 -24.62
N TRP A 51 4.72 -11.66 -24.64
CA TRP A 51 5.43 -12.07 -23.43
C TRP A 51 6.74 -11.29 -23.29
N SER A 52 7.18 -11.04 -22.05
CA SER A 52 8.52 -10.50 -21.78
C SER A 52 9.57 -11.57 -22.07
N VAL A 53 9.90 -11.75 -23.35
CA VAL A 53 10.98 -12.63 -23.80
C VAL A 53 12.29 -11.86 -23.79
N VAL A 54 13.40 -12.57 -23.56
CA VAL A 54 14.73 -11.96 -23.60
C VAL A 54 15.03 -11.40 -24.97
N ARG A 55 15.66 -10.23 -24.95
CA ARG A 55 16.10 -9.53 -26.14
C ARG A 55 17.55 -9.86 -26.43
N PRO A 56 17.95 -9.92 -27.71
CA PRO A 56 19.36 -10.04 -28.07
C PRO A 56 20.16 -8.93 -27.38
N GLN A 57 21.20 -9.32 -26.63
CA GLN A 57 22.08 -8.36 -25.97
C GLN A 57 22.88 -7.59 -27.02
N ARG A 58 23.04 -6.27 -26.85
CA ARG A 58 23.98 -5.51 -27.68
C ARG A 58 25.41 -5.96 -27.35
N GLN A 59 26.12 -6.48 -28.35
CA GLN A 59 27.54 -6.87 -28.24
C GLN A 59 28.47 -5.70 -27.87
N GLU A 60 28.03 -4.44 -27.97
CA GLU A 60 28.88 -3.26 -27.72
C GLU A 60 29.00 -2.87 -26.23
N LEU A 61 28.20 -3.45 -25.33
CA LEU A 61 28.22 -3.11 -23.89
C LEU A 61 29.01 -4.11 -23.02
N SER A 62 29.63 -5.13 -23.61
CA SER A 62 30.46 -6.12 -22.91
C SER A 62 31.87 -5.62 -22.50
N GLY A 63 32.06 -4.29 -22.42
CA GLY A 63 33.27 -3.68 -21.90
C GLY A 63 33.30 -3.72 -20.37
N ARG A 64 34.16 -4.56 -19.79
CA ARG A 64 34.48 -4.56 -18.36
C ARG A 64 35.01 -3.17 -17.95
N GLY A 65 34.22 -2.41 -17.20
CA GLY A 65 34.73 -1.39 -16.26
C GLY A 65 34.77 0.07 -16.70
N SER A 66 34.16 0.50 -17.81
CA SER A 66 34.00 1.93 -18.10
C SER A 66 32.58 2.42 -17.80
N VAL A 67 32.48 3.54 -17.07
CA VAL A 67 31.23 4.28 -16.84
C VAL A 67 30.86 4.96 -18.16
N LEU A 68 30.28 4.21 -19.10
CA LEU A 68 29.56 4.82 -20.21
C LEU A 68 28.31 5.51 -19.64
N PRO A 69 27.88 6.67 -20.17
CA PRO A 69 26.63 7.29 -19.76
C PRO A 69 25.47 6.30 -20.00
N LEU A 70 24.55 6.22 -19.03
CA LEU A 70 23.36 5.37 -19.14
C LEU A 70 22.56 5.73 -20.40
N PRO A 71 22.05 4.76 -21.16
CA PRO A 71 21.18 5.04 -22.30
C PRO A 71 19.90 5.75 -21.83
N VAL A 72 19.50 6.80 -22.54
CA VAL A 72 18.25 7.52 -22.26
C VAL A 72 17.07 6.72 -22.79
N CYS A 73 16.01 6.60 -21.99
CA CYS A 73 14.74 6.01 -22.37
C CYS A 73 13.59 6.87 -21.83
N ASP A 74 12.94 7.63 -22.71
CA ASP A 74 11.78 8.45 -22.34
C ASP A 74 10.71 8.39 -23.43
N ARG A 75 9.57 7.76 -23.13
CA ARG A 75 8.44 7.58 -24.04
C ARG A 75 7.96 8.92 -24.63
N ARG A 76 8.09 10.02 -23.88
CA ARG A 76 7.64 11.37 -24.29
C ARG A 76 8.37 11.88 -25.53
N LEU A 77 9.61 11.43 -25.74
CA LEU A 77 10.40 11.77 -26.93
C LEU A 77 9.75 11.22 -28.22
N LEU A 78 8.94 10.17 -28.10
CA LEU A 78 8.31 9.51 -29.24
C LEU A 78 6.96 10.14 -29.65
N TRP A 79 6.34 10.93 -28.77
CA TRP A 79 4.99 11.45 -28.97
C TRP A 79 4.87 12.38 -30.18
N ARG A 80 5.94 13.11 -30.53
CA ARG A 80 5.97 13.94 -31.74
C ARG A 80 5.80 13.15 -33.05
N PHE A 81 6.00 11.83 -33.00
CA PHE A 81 5.80 10.91 -34.12
C PHE A 81 4.46 10.16 -34.06
N GLY A 82 3.60 10.50 -33.09
CA GLY A 82 2.34 9.79 -32.84
C GLY A 82 2.54 8.38 -32.26
N ILE A 83 3.69 8.10 -31.66
CA ILE A 83 4.03 6.81 -31.07
C ILE A 83 3.88 6.92 -29.56
N SER A 84 2.97 6.14 -28.96
CA SER A 84 2.72 6.18 -27.52
C SER A 84 3.89 5.67 -26.67
N GLY A 85 4.54 4.60 -27.12
CA GLY A 85 5.54 3.83 -26.36
C GLY A 85 4.95 2.78 -25.41
N GLU A 86 3.62 2.71 -25.28
CA GLU A 86 2.92 1.71 -24.43
C GLU A 86 2.74 0.37 -25.13
N ARG A 87 2.47 0.40 -26.44
CA ARG A 87 2.29 -0.80 -27.25
C ARG A 87 3.64 -1.50 -27.45
N PRO A 88 3.68 -2.84 -27.54
CA PRO A 88 4.88 -3.57 -27.95
C PRO A 88 5.44 -3.02 -29.26
N ILE A 89 6.72 -2.63 -29.26
CA ILE A 89 7.38 -2.10 -30.46
C ILE A 89 8.12 -3.22 -31.20
N LEU A 90 7.82 -3.35 -32.49
CA LEU A 90 8.62 -4.09 -33.48
C LEU A 90 9.49 -3.08 -34.23
N LEU A 91 10.80 -3.07 -33.96
CA LEU A 91 11.74 -2.16 -34.61
C LEU A 91 12.38 -2.85 -35.82
N VAL A 92 12.25 -2.25 -36.99
CA VAL A 92 12.80 -2.77 -38.24
C VAL A 92 13.79 -1.76 -38.82
N SER A 93 15.07 -2.11 -38.85
CA SER A 93 16.09 -1.32 -39.53
C SER A 93 16.13 -1.70 -41.00
N VAL A 94 16.15 -0.72 -41.91
CA VAL A 94 16.25 -0.96 -43.35
C VAL A 94 17.16 0.06 -44.01
N GLY A 95 18.10 -0.39 -44.82
CA GLY A 95 19.03 0.50 -45.55
C GLY A 95 19.10 0.24 -47.06
N VAL A 96 18.47 -0.83 -47.55
CA VAL A 96 18.54 -1.26 -48.96
C VAL A 96 17.16 -1.71 -49.48
N VAL A 97 16.91 -1.55 -50.79
CA VAL A 97 15.63 -1.88 -51.44
C VAL A 97 15.27 -3.37 -51.33
N GLN A 98 16.28 -4.24 -51.27
CA GLN A 98 16.11 -5.69 -51.09
C GLN A 98 15.36 -6.02 -49.79
N GLY A 99 15.43 -5.16 -48.76
CA GLY A 99 14.71 -5.33 -47.49
C GLY A 99 13.18 -5.19 -47.58
N THR A 100 12.65 -4.64 -48.69
CA THR A 100 11.20 -4.41 -48.86
C THR A 100 10.36 -5.68 -48.86
N GLY A 101 10.95 -6.84 -49.20
CA GLY A 101 10.26 -8.14 -49.13
C GLY A 101 9.83 -8.52 -47.71
N LEU A 102 10.70 -8.26 -46.73
CA LEU A 102 10.42 -8.47 -45.31
C LEU A 102 9.33 -7.50 -44.82
N LEU A 103 9.42 -6.22 -45.21
CA LEU A 103 8.42 -5.21 -44.86
C LEU A 103 7.03 -5.55 -45.39
N ARG A 104 6.92 -6.07 -46.62
CA ARG A 104 5.64 -6.56 -47.17
C ARG A 104 5.07 -7.72 -46.36
N SER A 105 5.92 -8.62 -45.85
CA SER A 105 5.50 -9.74 -45.00
C SER A 105 4.99 -9.25 -43.64
N LEU A 106 5.69 -8.28 -43.03
CA LEU A 106 5.26 -7.67 -41.77
C LEU A 106 4.00 -6.81 -41.92
N ALA A 107 3.81 -6.14 -43.06
CA ALA A 107 2.55 -5.45 -43.36
C ALA A 107 1.34 -6.41 -43.36
N LYS A 108 1.49 -7.60 -43.94
CA LYS A 108 0.49 -8.67 -43.85
C LYS A 108 0.25 -9.10 -42.39
N ALA A 109 1.32 -9.18 -41.59
CA ALA A 109 1.23 -9.51 -40.16
C ALA A 109 0.45 -8.45 -39.36
N LEU A 110 0.67 -7.16 -39.59
CA LEU A 110 -0.10 -6.09 -38.94
C LEU A 110 -1.60 -6.25 -39.18
N ARG A 111 -2.02 -6.63 -40.40
CA ARG A 111 -3.44 -6.89 -40.71
C ARG A 111 -4.01 -8.10 -39.96
N LEU A 112 -3.19 -9.14 -39.79
CA LEU A 112 -3.56 -10.33 -39.02
C LEU A 112 -3.69 -10.00 -37.53
N TRP A 113 -2.76 -9.21 -36.98
CA TRP A 113 -2.75 -8.75 -35.60
C TRP A 113 -3.90 -7.80 -35.30
N ALA A 114 -4.18 -6.85 -36.20
CA ALA A 114 -5.36 -6.00 -36.11
C ALA A 114 -6.66 -6.80 -36.02
N TRP A 115 -6.79 -7.83 -36.86
CA TRP A 115 -7.95 -8.72 -36.85
C TRP A 115 -8.05 -9.58 -35.58
N SER A 116 -6.91 -9.99 -35.01
CA SER A 116 -6.86 -10.83 -33.80
C SER A 116 -6.82 -10.06 -32.49
N GLY A 117 -6.80 -8.71 -32.54
CA GLY A 117 -6.72 -7.85 -31.35
C GLY A 117 -5.34 -7.78 -30.71
N LEU A 118 -4.28 -8.22 -31.40
CA LEU A 118 -2.90 -8.10 -30.93
C LEU A 118 -2.40 -6.66 -31.20
N ALA A 119 -2.15 -5.89 -30.15
CA ALA A 119 -1.66 -4.52 -30.27
C ALA A 119 -0.14 -4.48 -30.45
N CYS A 120 0.35 -3.71 -31.42
CA CYS A 120 1.78 -3.55 -31.70
C CYS A 120 2.03 -2.34 -32.61
N ASP A 121 3.09 -1.58 -32.32
CA ASP A 121 3.58 -0.52 -33.21
C ASP A 121 4.82 -1.03 -33.96
N MET A 122 4.73 -1.11 -35.28
CA MET A 122 5.87 -1.42 -36.16
C MET A 122 6.55 -0.12 -36.55
N ILE A 123 7.82 0.02 -36.18
CA ILE A 123 8.62 1.21 -36.45
C ILE A 123 9.72 0.84 -37.43
N VAL A 124 9.67 1.42 -38.63
CA VAL A 124 10.68 1.23 -39.67
C VAL A 124 11.67 2.39 -39.61
N LEU A 125 12.92 2.08 -39.26
CA LEU A 125 14.04 3.02 -39.30
C LEU A 125 14.70 2.94 -40.68
N ASN A 126 14.49 3.96 -41.49
CA ASN A 126 15.09 4.07 -42.82
C ASN A 126 16.48 4.72 -42.72
N PHE A 127 17.51 3.95 -43.06
CA PHE A 127 18.92 4.37 -43.14
C PHE A 127 19.34 4.77 -44.57
N GLU A 128 18.41 4.85 -45.54
CA GLU A 128 18.69 5.36 -46.89
C GLU A 128 19.35 6.75 -46.81
N PRO A 129 20.57 6.92 -47.36
CA PRO A 129 21.18 8.23 -47.46
C PRO A 129 20.31 9.19 -48.27
N ASN A 130 20.23 10.45 -47.86
CA ASN A 130 19.51 11.47 -48.63
C ASN A 130 20.05 11.55 -50.06
N SER A 131 19.19 11.24 -51.03
CA SER A 131 19.48 11.30 -52.47
C SER A 131 18.25 11.81 -53.20
N TYR A 132 18.39 12.31 -54.43
CA TYR A 132 17.25 12.82 -55.21
C TYR A 132 16.21 11.73 -55.52
N LEU A 133 16.63 10.46 -55.62
CA LEU A 133 15.75 9.36 -56.02
C LEU A 133 15.00 8.74 -54.84
N MET A 134 15.59 8.64 -53.64
CA MET A 134 14.97 8.03 -52.44
C MET A 134 14.10 6.79 -52.76
N ASN A 135 14.66 5.81 -53.47
CA ASN A 135 13.89 4.69 -54.01
C ASN A 135 13.34 3.79 -52.89
N LEU A 136 14.11 3.60 -51.81
CA LEU A 136 13.65 2.79 -50.68
C LEU A 136 12.49 3.49 -49.95
N GLN A 137 12.60 4.80 -49.71
CA GLN A 137 11.52 5.60 -49.11
C GLN A 137 10.19 5.43 -49.86
N ARG A 138 10.19 5.59 -51.20
CA ARG A 138 8.98 5.48 -52.03
C ARG A 138 8.33 4.10 -51.97
N GLU A 139 9.15 3.04 -51.94
CA GLU A 139 8.64 1.67 -51.81
C GLU A 139 7.97 1.45 -50.44
N ILE A 140 8.55 1.97 -49.36
CA ILE A 140 7.96 1.85 -48.01
C ILE A 140 6.67 2.68 -47.91
N ASP A 141 6.65 3.89 -48.48
CA ASP A 141 5.45 4.73 -48.54
C ASP A 141 4.30 4.01 -49.29
N THR A 142 4.61 3.31 -50.39
CA THR A 142 3.64 2.49 -51.11
C THR A 142 3.07 1.36 -50.24
N ILE A 143 3.89 0.73 -49.40
CA ILE A 143 3.43 -0.29 -48.44
C ILE A 143 2.49 0.33 -47.39
N ARG A 144 2.84 1.52 -46.89
CA ARG A 144 2.06 2.26 -45.88
C ARG A 144 0.70 2.71 -46.41
N GLU A 145 0.64 3.25 -47.63
CA GLU A 145 -0.61 3.68 -48.27
C GLU A 145 -1.57 2.50 -48.48
N ARG A 146 -1.05 1.34 -48.90
CA ARG A 146 -1.86 0.12 -49.04
C ARG A 146 -2.44 -0.37 -47.70
N LEU A 147 -1.71 -0.17 -46.60
CA LEU A 147 -2.21 -0.51 -45.26
C LEU A 147 -3.31 0.47 -44.80
N ALA A 148 -3.17 1.76 -45.12
CA ALA A 148 -4.14 2.79 -44.73
C ALA A 148 -5.46 2.69 -45.51
N GLY A 149 -5.42 2.32 -46.79
CA GLY A 149 -6.61 2.23 -47.65
C GLY A 149 -7.64 1.17 -47.25
N ASP A 150 -7.28 0.22 -46.38
CA ASP A 150 -8.13 -0.89 -45.92
C ASP A 150 -8.73 -0.66 -44.50
N ALA A 151 -8.49 0.50 -43.87
CA ALA A 151 -8.91 0.77 -42.49
C ALA A 151 -10.36 1.33 -42.40
N VAL A 152 -11.29 0.53 -41.85
CA VAL A 152 -12.65 0.98 -41.53
C VAL A 152 -12.66 1.64 -40.14
N THR A 153 -13.01 2.94 -40.12
CA THR A 153 -13.43 3.85 -39.01
C THR A 153 -13.51 3.33 -37.55
N SER A 154 -12.42 2.78 -37.03
CA SER A 154 -12.17 2.57 -35.58
C SER A 154 -10.66 2.64 -35.30
N ALA A 155 -10.28 2.97 -34.07
CA ALA A 155 -8.87 3.01 -33.66
C ALA A 155 -8.25 1.60 -33.78
N THR A 156 -7.34 1.39 -34.74
CA THR A 156 -6.73 0.09 -34.96
C THR A 156 -5.72 -0.22 -33.84
N PRO A 157 -5.64 -1.49 -33.38
CA PRO A 157 -4.72 -1.88 -32.31
C PRO A 157 -3.25 -1.93 -32.80
N THR A 158 -3.02 -1.85 -34.11
CA THR A 158 -1.69 -1.84 -34.73
C THR A 158 -1.44 -0.58 -35.54
N ALA A 159 -0.17 -0.15 -35.62
CA ALA A 159 0.25 0.97 -36.47
C ALA A 159 1.62 0.71 -37.14
N LEU A 160 1.85 1.33 -38.31
CA LEU A 160 3.14 1.37 -38.99
C LEU A 160 3.66 2.82 -39.01
N HIS A 161 4.83 3.03 -38.43
CA HIS A 161 5.53 4.31 -38.41
C HIS A 161 6.80 4.20 -39.23
N LEU A 162 7.04 5.17 -40.11
CA LEU A 162 8.26 5.29 -40.91
C LEU A 162 9.04 6.51 -40.44
N LEU A 163 10.26 6.28 -39.95
CA LEU A 163 11.15 7.33 -39.45
C LEU A 163 12.48 7.28 -40.20
N ARG A 164 13.03 8.44 -40.56
CA ARG A 164 14.37 8.52 -41.15
C ARG A 164 15.41 8.57 -40.03
N ALA A 165 16.38 7.67 -40.06
CA ALA A 165 17.37 7.55 -39.00
C ALA A 165 18.20 8.84 -38.79
N GLN A 166 18.38 9.63 -39.85
CA GLN A 166 19.14 10.89 -39.82
C GLN A 166 18.38 12.06 -39.16
N GLU A 167 17.07 11.93 -38.96
CA GLU A 167 16.22 12.98 -38.34
C GLU A 167 15.99 12.72 -36.84
N LEU A 168 16.41 11.56 -36.35
CA LEU A 168 16.27 11.18 -34.97
C LEU A 168 17.49 11.64 -34.17
N THR A 169 17.23 12.16 -32.99
CA THR A 169 18.24 12.41 -31.97
C THR A 169 18.77 11.09 -31.41
N LYS A 170 19.93 11.13 -30.75
CA LYS A 170 20.52 9.95 -30.10
C LYS A 170 19.58 9.37 -29.04
N ASP A 171 18.88 10.22 -28.29
CA ASP A 171 17.99 9.80 -27.20
C ASP A 171 16.70 9.16 -27.73
N GLU A 172 16.19 9.63 -28.88
CA GLU A 172 15.05 9.00 -29.56
C GLU A 172 15.41 7.60 -30.08
N VAL A 173 16.58 7.48 -30.73
CA VAL A 173 17.08 6.17 -31.17
C VAL A 173 17.28 5.24 -29.97
N SER A 174 17.91 5.74 -28.90
CA SER A 174 18.08 4.99 -27.65
C SER A 174 16.75 4.53 -27.05
N THR A 175 15.76 5.41 -26.99
CA THR A 175 14.41 5.11 -26.48
C THR A 175 13.73 4.04 -27.32
N LEU A 176 13.71 4.19 -28.65
CA LEU A 176 13.13 3.21 -29.56
C LEU A 176 13.74 1.84 -29.36
N HIS A 177 15.07 1.77 -29.24
CA HIS A 177 15.71 0.49 -29.06
C HIS A 177 15.45 -0.13 -27.68
N THR A 178 15.42 0.70 -26.64
CA THR A 178 15.18 0.29 -25.25
C THR A 178 13.74 -0.18 -25.05
N LEU A 179 12.76 0.34 -25.80
CA LEU A 179 11.36 -0.10 -25.71
C LEU A 179 11.03 -1.27 -26.63
N ALA A 180 11.73 -1.41 -27.75
CA ALA A 180 11.49 -2.47 -28.72
C ALA A 180 11.61 -3.88 -28.10
N ARG A 181 10.60 -4.71 -28.40
CA ARG A 181 10.51 -6.12 -28.02
C ARG A 181 11.26 -7.01 -29.00
N VAL A 182 11.16 -6.66 -30.29
CA VAL A 182 11.78 -7.39 -31.39
C VAL A 182 12.52 -6.39 -32.27
N HIS A 183 13.74 -6.76 -32.66
CA HIS A 183 14.59 -6.01 -33.57
C HIS A 183 14.88 -6.88 -34.78
N ILE A 184 14.60 -6.36 -35.98
CA ILE A 184 14.88 -7.05 -37.23
C ILE A 184 15.66 -6.11 -38.16
N ASN A 185 16.74 -6.60 -38.74
CA ASN A 185 17.43 -5.90 -39.81
C ASN A 185 16.94 -6.43 -41.16
N ALA A 186 16.26 -5.60 -41.95
CA ALA A 186 15.76 -5.94 -43.27
C ALA A 186 16.91 -5.92 -44.30
N ASP A 187 17.77 -6.93 -44.21
CA ASP A 187 19.00 -7.07 -45.02
C ASP A 187 18.80 -7.77 -46.38
N GLY A 188 17.54 -8.10 -46.71
CA GLY A 188 17.16 -8.80 -47.93
C GLY A 188 16.81 -10.28 -47.73
N ARG A 189 17.07 -10.84 -46.54
CA ARG A 189 16.63 -12.20 -46.18
C ARG A 189 15.14 -12.21 -45.80
N PRO A 190 14.42 -13.34 -46.00
CA PRO A 190 13.00 -13.44 -45.65
C PRO A 190 12.79 -13.48 -44.13
N LEU A 191 11.58 -13.10 -43.68
CA LEU A 191 11.19 -13.09 -42.27
C LEU A 191 11.43 -14.45 -41.56
N THR A 192 11.18 -15.56 -42.26
CA THR A 192 11.36 -16.91 -41.72
C THR A 192 12.80 -17.19 -41.32
N HIS A 193 13.77 -16.67 -42.06
CA HIS A 193 15.19 -16.85 -41.78
C HIS A 193 15.62 -16.13 -40.49
N HIS A 194 15.22 -14.86 -40.32
CA HIS A 194 15.53 -14.10 -39.09
C HIS A 194 14.92 -14.76 -37.85
N LEU A 195 13.70 -15.30 -37.97
CA LEU A 195 13.07 -15.98 -36.85
C LEU A 195 13.69 -17.35 -36.56
N GLN A 196 14.17 -18.08 -37.57
CA GLN A 196 14.94 -19.30 -37.37
C GLN A 196 16.26 -19.03 -36.63
N GLU A 197 17.00 -17.98 -36.98
CA GLU A 197 18.20 -17.56 -36.25
C GLU A 197 17.86 -17.22 -34.79
N TRP A 198 16.76 -16.50 -34.56
CA TRP A 198 16.29 -16.17 -33.22
C TRP A 198 15.92 -17.42 -32.40
N ILE A 199 15.21 -18.38 -32.98
CA ILE A 199 14.85 -19.66 -32.35
C ILE A 199 16.11 -20.45 -32.01
N ALA A 200 17.03 -20.61 -32.96
CA ALA A 200 18.28 -21.36 -32.76
C ALA A 200 19.11 -20.77 -31.61
N SER A 201 19.15 -19.44 -31.48
CA SER A 201 19.79 -18.76 -30.35
C SER A 201 19.14 -19.10 -29.00
N HIS A 202 17.81 -19.13 -28.94
CA HIS A 202 17.06 -19.49 -27.72
C HIS A 202 17.23 -20.97 -27.35
N GLU A 203 17.24 -21.85 -28.34
CA GLU A 203 17.47 -23.29 -28.16
C GLU A 203 18.89 -23.57 -27.67
N ALA A 204 19.90 -22.92 -28.22
CA ALA A 204 21.28 -23.03 -27.75
C ALA A 204 21.41 -22.59 -26.28
N ALA A 205 20.82 -21.44 -25.92
CA ALA A 205 20.80 -20.96 -24.55
C ALA A 205 20.00 -21.88 -23.59
N LEU A 206 19.01 -22.61 -24.11
CA LEU A 206 18.25 -23.61 -23.35
C LEU A 206 19.07 -24.86 -23.09
N LEU A 207 19.77 -25.38 -24.10
CA LEU A 207 20.66 -26.53 -23.99
C LEU A 207 21.82 -26.27 -23.01
N GLU A 208 22.40 -25.07 -23.04
CA GLU A 208 23.43 -24.66 -22.09
C GLU A 208 22.94 -24.73 -20.63
N ARG A 209 21.70 -24.31 -20.38
CA ARG A 209 21.07 -24.35 -19.04
C ARG A 209 20.79 -25.77 -18.57
N ASP A 210 20.24 -26.62 -19.45
CA ASP A 210 19.93 -28.02 -19.12
C ASP A 210 21.19 -28.85 -18.86
N ASN A 211 22.31 -28.55 -19.53
CA ASN A 211 23.60 -29.20 -19.31
C ASN A 211 24.22 -28.91 -17.92
N ASN A 212 23.72 -27.92 -17.18
CA ASN A 212 24.23 -27.52 -15.85
C ASN A 212 23.64 -28.36 -14.69
N ASP A 213 23.04 -29.51 -15.01
CA ASP A 213 22.45 -30.52 -14.11
C ASP A 213 21.69 -29.90 -12.91
N PRO A 214 20.60 -29.17 -13.20
CA PRO A 214 19.97 -28.31 -12.21
C PRO A 214 19.14 -29.13 -11.22
N VAL A 215 19.13 -28.69 -9.96
CA VAL A 215 18.39 -29.36 -8.88
C VAL A 215 16.95 -28.87 -8.87
N ARG A 216 15.99 -29.80 -8.94
CA ARG A 216 14.56 -29.46 -8.90
C ARG A 216 14.17 -28.86 -7.55
N VAL A 217 13.41 -27.77 -7.61
CA VAL A 217 12.75 -27.22 -6.42
C VAL A 217 11.49 -28.05 -6.18
N ALA A 218 11.48 -28.84 -5.10
CA ALA A 218 10.28 -29.56 -4.71
C ALA A 218 9.22 -28.56 -4.23
N SER A 219 8.02 -28.62 -4.83
CA SER A 219 6.86 -27.89 -4.33
C SER A 219 6.07 -28.80 -3.41
N ALA A 220 5.77 -28.33 -2.19
CA ALA A 220 4.89 -29.03 -1.26
C ALA A 220 3.43 -28.90 -1.74
N SER A 221 2.97 -29.85 -2.55
CA SER A 221 1.55 -30.01 -2.89
C SER A 221 0.90 -30.92 -1.86
N SER A 222 0.28 -30.33 -0.85
CA SER A 222 -0.48 -31.07 0.14
C SER A 222 -1.91 -30.53 0.20
N ARG A 223 -2.87 -31.38 -0.17
CA ARG A 223 -4.32 -31.18 0.04
C ARG A 223 -4.74 -31.52 1.47
N ARG A 224 -3.88 -31.31 2.46
CA ARG A 224 -4.19 -31.64 3.87
C ARG A 224 -5.12 -30.59 4.46
N ALA A 225 -5.96 -31.02 5.38
CA ALA A 225 -6.79 -30.10 6.15
C ALA A 225 -5.88 -29.14 6.93
N ILE A 226 -6.07 -27.84 6.71
CA ILE A 226 -5.35 -26.78 7.40
C ILE A 226 -6.13 -26.44 8.67
N THR A 227 -5.44 -26.40 9.80
CA THR A 227 -5.96 -25.87 11.06
C THR A 227 -5.48 -24.44 11.22
N ALA A 228 -6.38 -23.54 11.65
CA ALA A 228 -6.05 -22.15 11.93
C ALA A 228 -4.97 -22.07 13.03
N THR A 229 -3.92 -21.30 12.79
CA THR A 229 -2.89 -21.05 13.80
C THR A 229 -3.39 -20.12 14.90
N THR A 230 -2.80 -20.26 16.08
CA THR A 230 -2.97 -19.36 17.23
C THR A 230 -1.62 -18.82 17.64
N GLY A 231 -1.58 -17.59 18.14
CA GLY A 231 -0.34 -16.97 18.62
C GLY A 231 -0.53 -16.24 19.93
N SER A 232 0.56 -15.65 20.41
CA SER A 232 0.60 -14.90 21.65
C SER A 232 1.48 -13.67 21.53
N PHE A 233 1.12 -12.61 22.24
CA PHE A 233 1.98 -11.45 22.42
C PHE A 233 3.07 -11.73 23.47
N ASP A 234 4.30 -11.36 23.17
CA ASP A 234 5.38 -11.31 24.17
C ASP A 234 5.11 -10.14 25.14
N PRO A 235 4.99 -10.39 26.46
CA PRO A 235 4.62 -9.35 27.42
C PRO A 235 5.63 -8.19 27.57
N ARG A 236 6.89 -8.38 27.14
CA ARG A 236 7.96 -7.39 27.30
C ARG A 236 8.14 -6.55 26.05
N THR A 237 8.11 -7.18 24.89
CA THR A 237 8.42 -6.55 23.59
C THR A 237 7.16 -6.19 22.80
N GLY A 238 6.04 -6.86 23.10
CA GLY A 238 4.78 -6.78 22.36
C GLY A 238 4.80 -7.45 20.99
N GLY A 239 5.89 -8.15 20.63
CA GLY A 239 5.94 -8.95 19.41
C GLY A 239 4.91 -10.08 19.43
N PHE A 240 4.33 -10.41 18.29
CA PHE A 240 3.33 -11.47 18.17
C PHE A 240 3.95 -12.72 17.53
N SER A 241 3.92 -13.83 18.26
CA SER A 241 4.57 -15.09 17.89
C SER A 241 3.54 -16.19 17.65
N PHE A 242 3.68 -16.94 16.56
CA PHE A 242 2.79 -18.03 16.18
C PHE A 242 3.53 -19.10 15.34
N ARG A 243 2.91 -20.27 15.20
CA ARG A 243 3.52 -21.41 14.49
C ARG A 243 2.93 -21.59 13.10
N VAL A 244 3.76 -22.01 12.16
CA VAL A 244 3.40 -22.32 10.78
C VAL A 244 4.02 -23.66 10.40
N SER A 245 3.21 -24.55 9.83
CA SER A 245 3.65 -25.86 9.34
C SER A 245 2.84 -26.25 8.10
N GLU A 246 3.01 -27.46 7.58
CA GLU A 246 2.17 -27.97 6.48
C GLU A 246 0.68 -28.06 6.84
N THR A 247 0.34 -28.23 8.13
CA THR A 247 -1.05 -28.48 8.59
C THR A 247 -1.60 -27.40 9.53
N VAL A 248 -0.75 -26.47 9.99
CA VAL A 248 -1.14 -25.37 10.88
C VAL A 248 -0.71 -24.06 10.24
N ARG A 249 -1.66 -23.20 9.85
CA ARG A 249 -1.38 -21.91 9.20
C ARG A 249 -2.48 -20.89 9.52
N PRO A 250 -2.22 -19.59 9.38
CA PRO A 250 -3.29 -18.61 9.27
C PRO A 250 -4.28 -19.00 8.15
N MET A 251 -5.57 -18.73 8.36
CA MET A 251 -6.60 -18.98 7.32
C MET A 251 -6.50 -17.97 6.17
N ARG A 252 -5.86 -16.84 6.43
CA ARG A 252 -5.47 -15.82 5.46
C ARG A 252 -4.08 -15.30 5.85
N PRO A 253 -3.28 -14.78 4.90
CA PRO A 253 -1.92 -14.36 5.19
C PRO A 253 -1.87 -13.35 6.33
N TRP A 254 -0.95 -13.57 7.26
CA TRP A 254 -0.65 -12.67 8.35
C TRP A 254 0.64 -11.94 8.03
N SER A 255 0.55 -10.62 7.92
CA SER A 255 1.64 -9.79 7.42
C SER A 255 2.18 -8.82 8.47
N ASN A 256 3.41 -8.35 8.22
CA ASN A 256 4.02 -7.19 8.86
C ASN A 256 4.44 -6.20 7.77
N VAL A 257 4.21 -4.91 8.01
CA VAL A 257 4.67 -3.82 7.15
C VAL A 257 5.92 -3.24 7.77
N LEU A 258 7.07 -3.44 7.12
CA LEU A 258 8.36 -2.89 7.54
C LEU A 258 8.70 -1.72 6.62
N ALA A 259 8.69 -0.49 7.12
CA ALA A 259 8.93 0.68 6.29
C ALA A 259 9.64 1.80 7.03
N ASN A 260 10.30 2.65 6.25
CA ASN A 260 10.69 4.01 6.57
C ASN A 260 10.09 4.94 5.48
N PRO A 261 10.32 6.27 5.51
CA PRO A 261 9.74 7.18 4.51
C PRO A 261 10.04 6.84 3.04
N ASP A 262 11.21 6.27 2.75
CA ASP A 262 11.72 6.11 1.38
C ASP A 262 11.71 4.66 0.88
N PHE A 263 11.53 3.67 1.76
CA PHE A 263 11.60 2.25 1.42
C PHE A 263 10.75 1.40 2.35
N GLY A 264 10.20 0.30 1.84
CA GLY A 264 9.58 -0.69 2.71
C GLY A 264 9.29 -2.02 2.04
N CYS A 265 8.77 -2.94 2.84
CA CYS A 265 8.26 -4.22 2.40
C CYS A 265 7.04 -4.66 3.20
N VAL A 266 6.14 -5.39 2.54
CA VAL A 266 5.14 -6.24 3.19
C VAL A 266 5.77 -7.63 3.28
N LEU A 267 5.78 -8.21 4.47
CA LEU A 267 6.31 -9.55 4.70
C LEU A 267 5.26 -10.40 5.42
N THR A 268 4.86 -11.50 4.80
CA THR A 268 3.88 -12.46 5.34
C THR A 268 4.54 -13.52 6.22
N GLU A 269 3.73 -14.36 6.85
CA GLU A 269 4.20 -15.50 7.62
C GLU A 269 4.97 -16.52 6.78
N SER A 270 4.70 -16.56 5.46
CA SER A 270 5.40 -17.41 4.50
C SER A 270 6.82 -16.92 4.18
N GLY A 271 7.16 -15.69 4.60
CA GLY A 271 8.34 -14.96 4.16
C GLY A 271 8.20 -14.36 2.76
N GLY A 272 6.95 -14.26 2.26
CA GLY A 272 6.59 -13.68 0.97
C GLY A 272 6.31 -12.18 1.04
N GLY A 273 5.41 -11.70 0.18
CA GLY A 273 5.10 -10.28 -0.01
C GLY A 273 6.01 -9.57 -1.02
N TYR A 274 6.22 -8.26 -0.84
CA TYR A 274 6.89 -7.41 -1.84
C TYR A 274 7.61 -6.21 -1.24
N ASN A 275 8.50 -5.58 -2.01
CA ASN A 275 9.26 -4.39 -1.62
C ASN A 275 9.03 -3.24 -2.58
N TRP A 276 9.18 -2.01 -2.09
CA TRP A 276 9.10 -0.79 -2.88
C TRP A 276 10.11 0.25 -2.41
N ALA A 277 10.33 1.25 -3.26
CA ALA A 277 11.09 2.45 -2.89
C ALA A 277 10.39 3.71 -3.39
N GLY A 278 10.25 4.71 -2.53
CA GLY A 278 9.55 5.98 -2.79
C GLY A 278 8.02 5.84 -2.90
N ASN A 279 7.53 4.87 -3.67
CA ASN A 279 6.09 4.67 -3.89
C ASN A 279 5.74 3.18 -4.01
N SER A 280 4.86 2.69 -3.11
CA SER A 280 4.48 1.27 -2.99
C SER A 280 3.58 0.74 -4.10
N ARG A 281 3.07 1.61 -4.97
CA ARG A 281 2.28 1.25 -6.16
C ARG A 281 3.07 1.48 -7.44
N LEU A 282 3.64 2.69 -7.58
CA LEU A 282 4.26 3.13 -8.84
C LEU A 282 5.70 2.65 -9.02
N HIS A 283 6.41 2.29 -7.95
CA HIS A 283 7.81 1.86 -8.03
C HIS A 283 8.07 0.64 -7.15
N GLN A 284 7.47 -0.47 -7.56
CA GLN A 284 7.67 -1.76 -6.91
C GLN A 284 9.05 -2.30 -7.28
N ILE A 285 9.85 -2.68 -6.27
CA ILE A 285 11.14 -3.32 -6.47
C ILE A 285 10.93 -4.80 -6.80
N THR A 286 10.01 -5.45 -6.09
CA THR A 286 9.49 -6.79 -6.38
C THR A 286 7.97 -6.73 -6.52
N ALA A 287 7.35 -7.69 -7.23
CA ALA A 287 5.93 -7.62 -7.56
C ALA A 287 5.03 -7.77 -6.33
N TRP A 288 4.03 -6.90 -6.21
CA TRP A 288 2.93 -7.06 -5.26
C TRP A 288 1.94 -8.14 -5.72
N SER A 289 1.47 -8.92 -4.76
CA SER A 289 0.34 -9.85 -4.91
C SER A 289 -0.50 -9.79 -3.64
N ASN A 290 -1.81 -9.84 -3.79
CA ASN A 290 -2.77 -9.98 -2.69
C ASN A 290 -3.49 -11.33 -2.73
N ASP A 291 -2.94 -12.33 -3.43
CA ASP A 291 -3.50 -13.68 -3.48
C ASP A 291 -3.39 -14.33 -2.09
N PRO A 292 -4.51 -14.50 -1.36
CA PRO A 292 -4.49 -15.03 0.00
C PRO A 292 -4.23 -16.55 0.06
N VAL A 293 -4.20 -17.22 -1.09
CA VAL A 293 -3.97 -18.67 -1.20
C VAL A 293 -2.52 -18.96 -1.55
N SER A 294 -2.00 -18.29 -2.58
CA SER A 294 -0.67 -18.61 -3.12
C SER A 294 0.46 -17.81 -2.47
N ASP A 295 0.19 -16.56 -2.04
CA ASP A 295 1.19 -15.62 -1.51
C ASP A 295 2.56 -15.69 -2.24
N PRO A 296 2.59 -15.44 -3.55
CA PRO A 296 3.81 -15.65 -4.35
C PRO A 296 4.90 -14.66 -3.95
N SER A 297 6.09 -15.18 -3.59
CA SER A 297 7.22 -14.36 -3.19
C SER A 297 8.09 -13.91 -4.38
N GLY A 298 8.41 -12.62 -4.43
CA GLY A 298 9.43 -12.04 -5.30
C GLY A 298 10.87 -12.20 -4.78
N GLU A 299 11.04 -12.80 -3.59
CA GLU A 299 12.32 -13.04 -2.94
C GLU A 299 12.48 -14.50 -2.53
N TRP A 300 13.62 -15.11 -2.88
CA TRP A 300 13.87 -16.52 -2.57
C TRP A 300 15.09 -16.65 -1.67
N TRP A 301 14.87 -17.24 -0.50
CA TRP A 301 15.89 -17.56 0.49
C TRP A 301 15.97 -19.07 0.62
N LEU A 302 16.91 -19.70 -0.08
CA LEU A 302 17.01 -21.14 -0.22
C LEU A 302 18.31 -21.67 0.37
N LEU A 303 18.24 -22.83 1.02
CA LEU A 303 19.43 -23.56 1.48
C LEU A 303 19.47 -24.94 0.83
N GLN A 304 20.66 -25.30 0.38
CA GLN A 304 20.92 -26.58 -0.25
C GLN A 304 21.98 -27.34 0.54
N ASP A 305 21.73 -28.60 0.86
CA ASP A 305 22.76 -29.55 1.28
C ASP A 305 23.38 -30.16 0.03
N SER A 306 24.60 -29.76 -0.32
CA SER A 306 25.25 -30.15 -1.58
C SER A 306 25.63 -31.63 -1.62
N ARG A 307 25.63 -32.34 -0.48
CA ARG A 307 25.95 -33.77 -0.43
C ARG A 307 24.72 -34.62 -0.73
N SER A 308 23.57 -34.25 -0.16
CA SER A 308 22.30 -34.96 -0.36
C SER A 308 21.51 -34.45 -1.56
N GLY A 309 21.81 -33.25 -2.05
CA GLY A 309 21.04 -32.54 -3.06
C GLY A 309 19.75 -31.92 -2.53
N ALA A 310 19.44 -32.07 -1.24
CA ALA A 310 18.21 -31.53 -0.65
C ALA A 310 18.21 -30.00 -0.66
N LEU A 311 17.16 -29.42 -1.22
CA LEU A 311 16.94 -27.97 -1.35
C LEU A 311 15.61 -27.61 -0.69
N TRP A 312 15.60 -26.54 0.12
CA TRP A 312 14.39 -26.04 0.76
C TRP A 312 14.49 -24.53 1.03
N SER A 313 13.34 -23.89 1.22
CA SER A 313 13.28 -22.49 1.65
C SER A 313 13.48 -22.34 3.16
N LEU A 314 14.17 -21.27 3.53
CA LEU A 314 14.37 -20.89 4.93
C LEU A 314 13.08 -20.39 5.61
N THR A 315 12.04 -20.09 4.83
CA THR A 315 10.72 -19.61 5.28
C THR A 315 9.62 -20.60 4.87
N PRO A 316 8.44 -20.57 5.50
CA PRO A 316 7.40 -21.58 5.27
C PRO A 316 6.55 -21.32 4.00
N ASN A 317 7.17 -20.89 2.90
CA ASN A 317 6.49 -20.75 1.60
C ASN A 317 6.29 -22.13 0.91
N ALA A 318 5.85 -22.15 -0.35
CA ALA A 318 5.59 -23.36 -1.12
C ALA A 318 6.81 -24.30 -1.31
N TRP A 319 8.02 -23.83 -1.00
CA TRP A 319 9.28 -24.58 -1.05
C TRP A 319 9.90 -24.81 0.33
N GLY A 320 9.19 -24.47 1.40
CA GLY A 320 9.58 -24.81 2.77
C GLY A 320 9.61 -26.33 2.98
N ASP A 321 10.34 -26.76 4.01
CA ASP A 321 10.39 -28.17 4.40
C ASP A 321 9.08 -28.58 5.06
N ALA A 322 8.30 -29.44 4.41
CA ALA A 322 6.98 -29.89 4.88
C ALA A 322 7.00 -30.58 6.25
N ARG A 323 8.18 -31.04 6.70
CA ARG A 323 8.39 -31.69 8.01
C ARG A 323 8.76 -30.71 9.12
N SER A 324 9.13 -29.48 8.78
CA SER A 324 9.56 -28.47 9.73
C SER A 324 8.36 -27.70 10.29
N GLU A 325 8.43 -27.39 11.58
CA GLU A 325 7.57 -26.39 12.20
C GLU A 325 8.35 -25.08 12.31
N TYR A 326 7.72 -24.00 11.85
CA TYR A 326 8.30 -22.67 11.80
C TYR A 326 7.68 -21.82 12.88
N GLN A 327 8.52 -21.14 13.65
CA GLN A 327 8.13 -20.09 14.57
C GLN A 327 8.27 -18.74 13.86
N VAL A 328 7.15 -18.05 13.64
CA VAL A 328 7.10 -16.69 13.10
C VAL A 328 6.89 -15.72 14.26
N THR A 329 7.60 -14.60 14.25
CA THR A 329 7.41 -13.49 15.18
C THR A 329 7.42 -12.18 14.42
N HIS A 330 6.30 -11.47 14.43
CA HIS A 330 6.19 -10.11 13.93
C HIS A 330 6.34 -9.14 15.09
N ALA A 331 7.16 -8.11 14.92
CA ALA A 331 7.34 -7.04 15.89
C ALA A 331 7.42 -5.68 15.16
N PRO A 332 7.20 -4.56 15.86
CA PRO A 332 7.45 -3.24 15.29
C PRO A 332 8.86 -3.14 14.69
N GLY A 333 8.95 -2.95 13.38
CA GLY A 333 10.20 -2.79 12.63
C GLY A 333 10.95 -4.07 12.27
N SER A 334 10.50 -5.25 12.69
CA SER A 334 11.18 -6.50 12.31
C SER A 334 10.26 -7.72 12.26
N THR A 335 10.68 -8.73 11.49
CA THR A 335 10.08 -10.07 11.53
C THR A 335 11.17 -11.11 11.64
N ARG A 336 10.96 -12.12 12.48
CA ARG A 336 11.85 -13.26 12.63
C ARG A 336 11.12 -14.57 12.34
N ILE A 337 11.71 -15.41 11.50
CA ILE A 337 11.25 -16.75 11.18
C ILE A 337 12.34 -17.74 11.57
N SER A 338 12.04 -18.74 12.39
CA SER A 338 13.01 -19.75 12.82
C SER A 338 12.45 -21.17 12.80
N HIS A 339 13.30 -22.14 12.54
CA HIS A 339 12.95 -23.56 12.56
C HIS A 339 14.18 -24.42 12.83
N ILE A 340 13.96 -25.71 13.11
CA ILE A 340 15.01 -26.72 13.25
C ILE A 340 14.73 -27.83 12.23
N ARG A 341 15.75 -28.17 11.43
CA ARG A 341 15.69 -29.27 10.46
C ARG A 341 16.82 -30.27 10.70
N GLY A 342 16.48 -31.38 11.34
CA GLY A 342 17.49 -32.33 11.84
C GLY A 342 18.43 -31.64 12.84
N GLY A 343 19.75 -31.81 12.68
CA GLY A 343 20.76 -31.11 13.48
C GLY A 343 21.13 -29.71 12.98
N LEU A 344 20.20 -28.97 12.36
CA LEU A 344 20.44 -27.61 11.87
C LEU A 344 19.35 -26.66 12.39
N SER A 345 19.75 -25.70 13.21
CA SER A 345 18.91 -24.58 13.62
C SER A 345 19.07 -23.42 12.63
N VAL A 346 17.95 -22.82 12.23
CA VAL A 346 17.90 -21.73 11.26
C VAL A 346 17.06 -20.59 11.83
N ALA A 347 17.54 -19.35 11.70
CA ALA A 347 16.75 -18.15 11.92
C ALA A 347 16.99 -17.12 10.81
N VAL A 348 15.91 -16.54 10.29
CA VAL A 348 15.92 -15.45 9.32
C VAL A 348 15.27 -14.23 9.97
N THR A 349 15.97 -13.10 10.00
CA THR A 349 15.46 -11.83 10.52
C THR A 349 15.42 -10.80 9.41
N PHE A 350 14.26 -10.17 9.23
CA PHE A 350 13.99 -9.14 8.26
C PHE A 350 13.82 -7.81 8.98
N CYS A 351 14.50 -6.77 8.49
CA CYS A 351 14.43 -5.42 9.05
C CYS A 351 14.64 -4.40 7.93
N VAL A 352 13.89 -3.30 7.94
CA VAL A 352 14.17 -2.12 7.09
C VAL A 352 14.89 -1.10 7.95
N GLY A 353 16.00 -0.53 7.46
CA GLY A 353 16.78 0.46 8.20
C GLY A 353 15.96 1.68 8.58
N GLN A 354 16.29 2.34 9.70
CA GLN A 354 15.51 3.47 10.21
C GLN A 354 15.45 4.63 9.20
N GLU A 355 16.58 4.97 8.59
CA GLU A 355 16.72 6.09 7.65
C GLU A 355 17.19 5.65 6.27
N SER A 356 18.00 4.58 6.19
CA SER A 356 18.50 4.07 4.92
C SER A 356 17.43 3.27 4.17
N ALA A 357 17.28 3.51 2.88
CA ALA A 357 16.47 2.70 1.95
C ALA A 357 17.09 1.30 1.70
N ILE A 358 17.23 0.52 2.77
CA ILE A 358 17.86 -0.80 2.82
C ILE A 358 17.03 -1.73 3.71
N LYS A 359 16.62 -2.86 3.14
CA LYS A 359 16.19 -4.06 3.86
C LYS A 359 17.40 -4.97 4.12
N SER A 360 17.59 -5.34 5.37
CA SER A 360 18.53 -6.38 5.79
C SER A 360 17.80 -7.70 6.00
N VAL A 361 18.35 -8.78 5.44
CA VAL A 361 17.92 -10.16 5.63
C VAL A 361 19.08 -10.93 6.25
N ARG A 362 19.01 -11.10 7.58
CA ARG A 362 20.05 -11.78 8.36
C ARG A 362 19.67 -13.24 8.57
N ILE A 363 20.56 -14.14 8.16
CA ILE A 363 20.37 -15.59 8.22
C ILE A 363 21.42 -16.16 9.18
N ALA A 364 20.96 -16.66 10.31
CA ALA A 364 21.78 -17.33 11.32
C ALA A 364 21.54 -18.85 11.27
N LEU A 365 22.64 -19.59 11.13
CA LEU A 365 22.68 -21.05 11.05
C LEU A 365 23.52 -21.59 12.20
N HIS A 366 23.07 -22.68 12.80
CA HIS A 366 23.81 -23.40 13.85
C HIS A 366 23.72 -24.91 13.62
N ASN A 367 24.86 -25.55 13.39
CA ASN A 367 24.95 -27.00 13.24
C ASN A 367 24.95 -27.68 14.62
N THR A 368 23.79 -28.05 15.12
CA THR A 368 23.66 -28.80 16.38
C THR A 368 23.92 -30.31 16.21
N GLY A 369 24.20 -30.77 14.99
CA GLY A 369 24.51 -32.17 14.71
C GLY A 369 25.99 -32.53 14.90
N GLU A 370 26.30 -33.81 14.77
CA GLU A 370 27.63 -34.39 15.00
C GLU A 370 28.55 -34.40 13.77
N ARG A 371 28.06 -33.96 12.60
CA ARG A 371 28.79 -34.04 11.32
C ARG A 371 28.90 -32.67 10.67
N THR A 372 30.04 -32.42 10.03
CA THR A 372 30.22 -31.27 9.13
C THR A 372 29.20 -31.32 7.99
N LYS A 373 28.55 -30.19 7.73
CA LYS A 373 27.59 -29.97 6.64
C LYS A 373 28.26 -29.20 5.51
N ARG A 374 27.96 -29.58 4.27
CA ARG A 374 28.33 -28.83 3.06
C ARG A 374 27.08 -28.16 2.51
N LEU A 375 27.03 -26.85 2.65
CA LEU A 375 25.83 -26.07 2.39
C LEU A 375 26.07 -25.06 1.27
N ARG A 376 25.01 -24.73 0.54
CA ARG A 376 24.96 -23.60 -0.40
C ARG A 376 23.73 -22.76 -0.06
N LEU A 377 23.95 -21.50 0.29
CA LEU A 377 22.90 -20.53 0.57
C LEU A 377 22.68 -19.67 -0.69
N LEU A 378 21.43 -19.50 -1.10
CA LEU A 378 21.03 -18.72 -2.27
C LEU A 378 20.02 -17.64 -1.84
N GLY A 379 20.31 -16.39 -2.21
CA GLY A 379 19.39 -15.27 -2.18
C GLY A 379 19.05 -14.81 -3.60
N LEU A 380 17.77 -14.70 -3.93
CA LEU A 380 17.31 -14.21 -5.23
C LEU A 380 16.23 -13.12 -5.05
N VAL A 381 16.32 -12.06 -5.85
CA VAL A 381 15.30 -11.00 -5.96
C VAL A 381 14.85 -10.84 -7.41
N GLU A 382 13.54 -10.94 -7.68
CA GLU A 382 12.96 -10.66 -9.01
C GLU A 382 12.71 -9.15 -9.19
N TRP A 383 13.44 -8.51 -10.11
CA TRP A 383 13.29 -7.08 -10.36
C TRP A 383 12.04 -6.75 -11.17
N ILE A 384 11.21 -5.87 -10.62
CA ILE A 384 10.12 -5.19 -11.36
C ILE A 384 10.54 -3.76 -11.71
N MET A 385 11.00 -3.01 -10.71
CA MET A 385 11.45 -1.61 -10.83
C MET A 385 10.42 -0.69 -11.50
N GLY A 386 9.14 -0.83 -11.12
CA GLY A 386 8.04 -0.14 -11.79
C GLY A 386 6.66 -0.52 -11.25
N ALA A 387 5.60 0.05 -11.83
CA ALA A 387 4.22 -0.24 -11.45
C ALA A 387 3.73 -1.57 -12.02
N HIS A 388 4.20 -1.91 -13.23
CA HIS A 388 3.81 -3.11 -13.95
C HIS A 388 5.01 -3.98 -14.32
N ARG A 389 4.78 -5.29 -14.41
CA ARG A 389 5.81 -6.27 -14.79
C ARG A 389 6.45 -5.98 -16.15
N ALA A 390 5.79 -5.25 -17.05
CA ALA A 390 6.34 -4.87 -18.34
C ALA A 390 7.46 -3.81 -18.25
N GLU A 391 7.53 -3.03 -17.17
CA GLU A 391 8.55 -1.99 -16.96
C GLU A 391 9.93 -2.56 -16.65
N ARG A 392 10.02 -3.81 -16.20
CA ARG A 392 11.31 -4.48 -16.05
C ARG A 392 12.07 -4.62 -17.37
N ASN A 393 11.39 -4.49 -18.50
CA ASN A 393 12.02 -4.54 -19.81
C ASN A 393 12.92 -3.32 -20.08
N THR A 394 12.83 -2.25 -19.30
CA THR A 394 13.73 -1.10 -19.39
C THR A 394 14.78 -1.12 -18.27
N CYS A 395 14.95 -2.25 -17.59
CA CYS A 395 16.00 -2.43 -16.60
C CYS A 395 17.36 -2.75 -17.24
N LEU A 396 18.40 -2.15 -16.68
CA LEU A 396 19.80 -2.47 -16.95
C LEU A 396 20.43 -3.09 -15.71
N THR A 397 20.92 -4.33 -15.84
CA THR A 397 21.58 -5.01 -14.72
C THR A 397 23.11 -4.89 -14.80
N SER A 398 23.77 -4.74 -13.66
CA SER A 398 25.23 -4.66 -13.56
C SER A 398 25.74 -5.33 -12.28
N MET A 399 27.05 -5.49 -12.16
CA MET A 399 27.71 -6.08 -11.00
C MET A 399 28.88 -5.21 -10.56
N GLN A 400 29.05 -5.04 -9.25
CA GLN A 400 30.24 -4.43 -8.67
C GLN A 400 30.76 -5.23 -7.49
N HIS A 401 32.07 -5.19 -7.31
CA HIS A 401 32.74 -5.67 -6.10
C HIS A 401 33.06 -4.49 -5.20
N ILE A 402 32.71 -4.58 -3.93
CA ILE A 402 32.99 -3.54 -2.95
C ILE A 402 33.96 -4.11 -1.93
N SER A 403 35.08 -3.42 -1.75
CA SER A 403 36.05 -3.72 -0.69
C SER A 403 35.64 -2.94 0.55
N GLY A 404 35.16 -3.63 1.59
CA GLY A 404 34.84 -3.05 2.89
C GLY A 404 35.83 -3.49 3.97
N MET A 405 35.62 -3.00 5.21
CA MET A 405 36.43 -3.41 6.37
C MET A 405 36.41 -4.92 6.64
N GLN A 406 35.34 -5.61 6.21
CA GLN A 406 35.17 -7.05 6.41
C GLN A 406 35.62 -7.90 5.21
N GLY A 407 36.07 -7.29 4.11
CA GLY A 407 36.55 -7.96 2.90
C GLY A 407 35.74 -7.59 1.65
N ARG A 408 35.76 -8.45 0.61
CA ARG A 408 35.20 -8.15 -0.71
C ARG A 408 33.77 -8.70 -0.84
N SER A 409 32.78 -7.82 -0.96
CA SER A 409 31.38 -8.19 -1.21
C SER A 409 31.05 -8.16 -2.71
N THR A 410 30.14 -9.05 -3.14
CA THR A 410 29.55 -9.03 -4.49
C THR A 410 28.19 -8.38 -4.41
N SER A 411 27.97 -7.36 -5.25
CA SER A 411 26.72 -6.62 -5.32
C SER A 411 26.19 -6.62 -6.75
N LEU A 412 24.92 -7.02 -6.91
CA LEU A 412 24.21 -6.98 -8.19
C LEU A 412 23.26 -5.79 -8.18
N LEU A 413 23.28 -4.97 -9.23
CA LEU A 413 22.50 -3.76 -9.35
C LEU A 413 21.53 -3.84 -10.52
N CYS A 414 20.44 -3.08 -10.41
CA CYS A 414 19.42 -2.94 -11.44
C CYS A 414 19.00 -1.48 -11.53
N THR A 415 19.26 -0.84 -12.66
CA THR A 415 18.91 0.56 -12.93
C THR A 415 17.69 0.62 -13.83
N GLN A 416 16.66 1.39 -13.44
CA GLN A 416 15.50 1.68 -14.28
C GLN A 416 15.86 2.78 -15.29
N LEU A 417 15.79 2.51 -16.59
CA LEU A 417 16.12 3.49 -17.62
C LEU A 417 14.94 4.40 -18.00
N ALA A 418 13.70 3.94 -17.81
CA ALA A 418 12.50 4.67 -18.18
C ALA A 418 12.30 5.91 -17.27
N GLN A 419 12.19 7.09 -17.87
CA GLN A 419 12.12 8.37 -17.14
C GLN A 419 10.69 8.89 -16.88
N ASP A 420 9.69 8.38 -17.59
CA ASP A 420 8.31 8.88 -17.60
C ASP A 420 7.60 8.76 -16.23
N GLY A 421 7.97 7.78 -15.41
CA GLY A 421 7.44 7.58 -14.06
C GLY A 421 8.11 8.42 -12.96
N GLY A 422 9.16 9.19 -13.27
CA GLY A 422 9.94 9.95 -12.27
C GLY A 422 10.98 9.12 -11.50
N PHE A 423 11.18 7.86 -11.87
CA PHE A 423 12.15 6.94 -11.26
C PHE A 423 13.30 6.55 -12.22
N GLY A 424 13.43 7.22 -13.36
CA GLY A 424 14.52 6.96 -14.30
C GLY A 424 15.89 7.26 -13.70
N GLY A 425 16.85 6.37 -13.94
CA GLY A 425 18.19 6.39 -13.33
C GLY A 425 18.26 5.80 -11.92
N SER A 426 17.11 5.59 -11.26
CA SER A 426 17.06 4.94 -9.94
C SER A 426 17.62 3.53 -10.01
N THR A 427 18.31 3.13 -8.96
CA THR A 427 19.09 1.89 -8.95
C THR A 427 18.83 1.12 -7.66
N ALA A 428 18.30 -0.10 -7.81
CA ALA A 428 18.21 -1.08 -6.75
C ALA A 428 19.46 -1.97 -6.73
N PHE A 429 19.72 -2.61 -5.60
CA PHE A 429 20.82 -3.56 -5.47
C PHE A 429 20.48 -4.69 -4.50
N LEU A 430 21.09 -5.85 -4.73
CA LEU A 430 21.22 -6.93 -3.76
C LEU A 430 22.71 -7.16 -3.51
N SER A 431 23.11 -7.18 -2.25
CA SER A 431 24.49 -7.44 -1.84
C SER A 431 24.55 -8.50 -0.75
N LEU A 432 25.54 -9.38 -0.83
CA LEU A 432 25.88 -10.31 0.24
C LEU A 432 27.04 -9.72 1.06
N GLY A 433 26.75 -9.31 2.29
CA GLY A 433 27.76 -8.94 3.28
C GLY A 433 28.56 -10.17 3.71
N GLN A 434 29.84 -9.98 4.04
CA GLN A 434 30.70 -11.08 4.45
C GLN A 434 30.25 -11.63 5.82
N ALA A 435 30.33 -12.96 5.98
CA ALA A 435 29.85 -13.64 7.17
C ALA A 435 30.53 -13.13 8.45
N LEU A 436 29.78 -12.96 9.55
CA LEU A 436 30.35 -12.56 10.86
C LEU A 436 31.27 -13.65 11.47
N SER A 437 31.31 -14.83 10.85
CA SER A 437 32.17 -15.97 11.19
C SER A 437 33.12 -16.27 10.03
N ASN A 438 34.31 -16.81 10.31
CA ASN A 438 35.34 -17.21 9.33
C ASN A 438 34.84 -18.24 8.29
N VAL A 439 34.02 -17.80 7.33
CA VAL A 439 33.47 -18.64 6.27
C VAL A 439 34.17 -18.28 4.97
N ASP A 440 35.14 -19.09 4.58
CA ASP A 440 35.72 -19.07 3.24
C ASP A 440 34.75 -19.78 2.29
N GLY A 441 33.90 -18.99 1.63
CA GLY A 441 32.92 -19.48 0.68
C GLY A 441 33.12 -18.92 -0.73
N ASN A 442 32.88 -19.76 -1.74
CA ASN A 442 32.87 -19.31 -3.13
C ASN A 442 31.51 -18.67 -3.45
N VAL A 443 31.56 -17.41 -3.89
CA VAL A 443 30.38 -16.64 -4.30
C VAL A 443 30.13 -16.86 -5.79
N ASP A 444 28.88 -17.13 -6.13
CA ASP A 444 28.36 -17.44 -7.45
C ASP A 444 27.13 -16.55 -7.70
N TRP A 445 26.92 -16.05 -8.92
CA TRP A 445 25.90 -15.03 -9.15
C TRP A 445 25.38 -14.96 -10.59
N THR A 446 24.17 -14.43 -10.79
CA THR A 446 23.60 -14.08 -12.11
C THR A 446 22.52 -13.00 -11.98
N CYS A 447 22.30 -12.23 -13.04
CA CYS A 447 21.18 -11.30 -13.18
C CYS A 447 20.10 -11.79 -14.16
N ASP A 448 20.14 -13.07 -14.58
CA ASP A 448 19.16 -13.68 -15.49
C ASP A 448 18.32 -14.77 -14.81
N ARG A 449 17.06 -14.46 -14.53
CA ARG A 449 16.13 -15.35 -13.81
C ARG A 449 15.79 -16.62 -14.59
N ARG A 450 16.01 -16.66 -15.90
CA ARG A 450 15.74 -17.83 -16.75
C ARG A 450 16.55 -19.06 -16.40
N GLU A 451 17.69 -18.88 -15.73
CA GLU A 451 18.53 -19.98 -15.26
C GLU A 451 17.82 -20.86 -14.21
N PHE A 452 16.76 -20.34 -13.59
CA PHE A 452 15.98 -21.04 -12.57
C PHE A 452 14.76 -21.79 -13.13
N PHE A 453 14.66 -21.93 -14.45
CA PHE A 453 13.59 -22.66 -15.12
C PHE A 453 14.16 -23.64 -16.15
N ASN A 454 13.72 -24.90 -16.10
CA ASN A 454 14.11 -25.91 -17.08
C ASN A 454 13.27 -25.82 -18.38
N THR A 455 13.55 -26.70 -19.33
CA THR A 455 12.81 -26.87 -20.60
C THR A 455 11.29 -27.03 -20.48
N LEU A 456 10.78 -27.51 -19.34
CA LEU A 456 9.35 -27.67 -19.07
C LEU A 456 8.74 -26.47 -18.31
N GLY A 457 9.52 -25.40 -18.08
CA GLY A 457 9.12 -24.25 -17.27
C GLY A 457 9.05 -24.53 -15.77
N GLN A 458 9.64 -25.64 -15.31
CA GLN A 458 9.66 -26.00 -13.89
C GLN A 458 10.81 -25.30 -13.19
N LEU A 459 10.57 -24.92 -11.93
CA LEU A 459 11.57 -24.30 -11.08
C LEU A 459 12.71 -25.26 -10.77
N VAL A 460 13.93 -24.78 -11.01
CA VAL A 460 15.17 -25.48 -10.74
C VAL A 460 16.21 -24.50 -10.20
N VAL A 461 17.23 -25.02 -9.51
CA VAL A 461 18.40 -24.25 -9.10
C VAL A 461 19.63 -24.86 -9.80
N PRO A 462 20.31 -24.10 -10.68
CA PRO A 462 21.49 -24.61 -11.39
C PRO A 462 22.65 -24.82 -10.41
N ARG A 463 23.56 -25.75 -10.71
CA ARG A 463 24.73 -26.00 -9.84
C ARG A 463 25.68 -24.81 -9.75
N ASN A 464 25.88 -24.12 -10.87
CA ASN A 464 26.62 -22.86 -10.96
C ASN A 464 25.75 -21.82 -11.68
N LEU A 465 25.85 -20.55 -11.32
CA LEU A 465 25.16 -19.46 -12.01
C LEU A 465 26.01 -18.96 -13.18
N GLY A 466 25.34 -18.43 -14.20
CA GLY A 466 25.96 -18.09 -15.49
C GLY A 466 26.66 -16.74 -15.56
N GLU A 467 26.79 -16.00 -14.45
CA GLU A 467 27.40 -14.65 -14.40
C GLU A 467 26.82 -13.66 -15.43
N ARG A 468 25.51 -13.77 -15.74
CA ARG A 468 24.86 -12.95 -16.77
C ARG A 468 24.49 -11.57 -16.25
N ILE A 469 24.77 -10.52 -17.02
CA ILE A 469 24.41 -9.12 -16.75
C ILE A 469 24.05 -8.38 -18.05
N GLY A 470 23.53 -7.16 -17.92
CA GLY A 470 23.23 -6.25 -19.02
C GLY A 470 21.74 -5.98 -19.22
N GLU A 471 21.40 -5.47 -20.39
CA GLU A 471 20.04 -5.16 -20.82
C GLU A 471 19.35 -6.39 -21.45
N GLY A 472 18.02 -6.37 -21.49
CA GLY A 472 17.24 -7.35 -22.25
C GLY A 472 17.14 -8.74 -21.63
N LEU A 473 17.69 -8.95 -20.43
CA LEU A 473 17.52 -10.17 -19.62
C LEU A 473 16.10 -10.32 -19.04
N ASP A 474 15.84 -11.42 -18.35
CA ASP A 474 14.77 -11.53 -17.35
C ASP A 474 15.36 -11.07 -16.00
N PRO A 475 15.33 -9.77 -15.68
CA PRO A 475 16.24 -9.18 -14.71
C PRO A 475 15.98 -9.69 -13.30
N CYS A 476 16.99 -10.28 -12.66
CA CYS A 476 16.98 -10.59 -11.24
C CYS A 476 18.32 -10.18 -10.60
N ALA A 477 18.44 -10.38 -9.30
CA ALA A 477 19.73 -10.50 -8.64
C ALA A 477 19.75 -11.81 -7.86
N ALA A 478 20.59 -12.75 -8.28
CA ALA A 478 20.78 -14.02 -7.60
C ALA A 478 22.23 -14.14 -7.15
N ILE A 479 22.43 -14.36 -5.84
CA ILE A 479 23.75 -14.57 -5.23
C ILE A 479 23.70 -15.85 -4.42
N ALA A 480 24.63 -16.76 -4.68
CA ALA A 480 24.82 -17.99 -3.93
C ALA A 480 26.22 -18.03 -3.28
N ILE A 481 26.31 -18.63 -2.10
CA ILE A 481 27.57 -18.88 -1.41
C ILE A 481 27.62 -20.33 -0.92
N ALA A 482 28.66 -21.06 -1.34
CA ALA A 482 28.92 -22.44 -0.90
C ALA A 482 29.94 -22.44 0.24
N PHE A 483 29.67 -23.18 1.33
CA PHE A 483 30.50 -23.21 2.52
C PHE A 483 30.44 -24.55 3.27
N LEU A 484 31.43 -24.77 4.14
CA LEU A 484 31.47 -25.87 5.10
C LEU A 484 31.09 -25.37 6.49
N MET A 485 30.39 -26.21 7.25
CA MET A 485 29.99 -25.88 8.62
C MET A 485 30.19 -27.11 9.51
N ASP A 486 31.20 -27.04 10.37
CA ASP A 486 31.55 -28.12 11.29
C ASP A 486 30.45 -28.39 12.32
N ALA A 487 30.54 -29.54 13.00
CA ALA A 487 29.67 -29.86 14.13
C ALA A 487 29.83 -28.79 15.23
N GLY A 488 28.71 -28.26 15.75
CA GLY A 488 28.70 -27.17 16.73
C GLY A 488 29.01 -25.78 16.16
N ALA A 489 29.32 -25.65 14.87
CA ALA A 489 29.67 -24.36 14.28
C ALA A 489 28.44 -23.48 14.03
N HIS A 490 28.67 -22.16 14.11
CA HIS A 490 27.72 -21.12 13.77
C HIS A 490 28.16 -20.41 12.50
N ALA A 491 27.19 -20.09 11.64
CA ALA A 491 27.42 -19.24 10.46
C ALA A 491 26.32 -18.17 10.37
N GLU A 492 26.69 -16.94 10.08
CA GLU A 492 25.74 -15.84 9.86
C GLU A 492 26.01 -15.16 8.52
N PHE A 493 24.95 -14.90 7.76
CA PHE A 493 24.98 -14.21 6.48
C PHE A 493 24.01 -13.03 6.49
N VAL A 494 24.36 -11.94 5.83
CA VAL A 494 23.49 -10.76 5.71
C VAL A 494 23.34 -10.40 4.24
N PHE A 495 22.13 -10.49 3.73
CA PHE A 495 21.77 -9.87 2.46
C PHE A 495 21.24 -8.46 2.69
N SER A 496 21.69 -7.51 1.88
CA SER A 496 21.19 -6.14 1.86
C SER A 496 20.52 -5.87 0.51
N LEU A 497 19.20 -5.68 0.55
CA LEU A 497 18.41 -5.23 -0.59
C LEU A 497 18.17 -3.73 -0.40
N GLY A 498 18.64 -2.90 -1.31
CA GLY A 498 18.48 -1.45 -1.18
C GLY A 498 18.18 -0.75 -2.49
N HIS A 499 17.90 0.54 -2.40
CA HIS A 499 17.54 1.38 -3.52
C HIS A 499 18.05 2.81 -3.32
N ALA A 500 18.53 3.43 -4.40
CA ALA A 500 18.90 4.84 -4.40
C ALA A 500 18.45 5.55 -5.69
N PRO A 501 18.31 6.89 -5.68
CA PRO A 501 17.87 7.65 -6.85
C PRO A 501 18.81 7.58 -8.06
N THR A 502 20.08 7.19 -7.87
CA THR A 502 21.07 7.04 -8.94
C THR A 502 22.00 5.86 -8.68
N LEU A 503 22.66 5.37 -9.74
CA LEU A 503 23.70 4.35 -9.63
C LEU A 503 24.84 4.77 -8.68
N ILE A 504 25.26 6.03 -8.75
CA ILE A 504 26.33 6.58 -7.88
C ILE A 504 25.89 6.56 -6.41
N ALA A 505 24.65 7.00 -6.14
CA ALA A 505 24.10 6.98 -4.79
C ALA A 505 23.94 5.54 -4.27
N ALA A 506 23.57 4.58 -5.13
CA ALA A 506 23.49 3.17 -4.77
C ALA A 506 24.86 2.60 -4.38
N SER A 507 25.91 2.90 -5.15
CA SER A 507 27.28 2.49 -4.82
C SER A 507 27.81 3.14 -3.53
N ALA A 508 27.48 4.40 -3.27
CA ALA A 508 27.82 5.08 -2.01
C ALA A 508 27.10 4.45 -0.81
N MET A 509 25.79 4.18 -0.95
CA MET A 509 24.97 3.52 0.05
C MET A 509 25.49 2.12 0.38
N LEU A 510 25.84 1.33 -0.64
CA LEU A 510 26.44 0.00 -0.46
C LEU A 510 27.78 0.05 0.28
N THR A 511 28.62 1.05 -0.02
CA THR A 511 29.91 1.24 0.66
C THR A 511 29.70 1.52 2.15
N GLY A 512 28.76 2.41 2.50
CA GLY A 512 28.39 2.67 3.89
C GLY A 512 27.75 1.45 4.57
N ALA A 513 26.85 0.75 3.89
CA ALA A 513 26.17 -0.42 4.42
C ALA A 513 27.13 -1.57 4.73
N SER A 514 28.19 -1.75 3.93
CA SER A 514 29.25 -2.74 4.15
C SER A 514 30.10 -2.47 5.40
N GLY A 515 30.07 -1.23 5.93
CA GLY A 515 30.74 -0.85 7.18
C GLY A 515 29.88 -1.01 8.43
N GLN A 516 28.55 -1.18 8.29
CA GLN A 516 27.60 -1.23 9.41
C GLN A 516 27.22 -2.67 9.76
N ASN A 517 27.33 -3.03 11.04
CA ASN A 517 26.87 -4.34 11.54
C ASN A 517 25.33 -4.45 11.46
N ALA A 518 24.80 -5.56 10.95
CA ALA A 518 23.36 -5.80 10.84
C ALA A 518 22.62 -5.78 12.18
N LEU A 519 23.24 -6.29 13.26
CA LEU A 519 22.68 -6.25 14.61
C LEU A 519 22.56 -4.81 15.13
N ASN A 520 23.50 -3.93 14.78
CA ASN A 520 23.40 -2.51 15.13
C ASN A 520 22.21 -1.87 14.41
N ARG A 521 22.02 -2.17 13.11
CA ARG A 521 20.85 -1.69 12.36
C ARG A 521 19.53 -2.19 12.96
N GLU A 522 19.46 -3.47 13.33
CA GLU A 522 18.30 -4.04 14.04
C GLU A 522 18.04 -3.32 15.38
N ALA A 523 19.10 -3.03 16.15
CA ALA A 523 19.01 -2.33 17.43
C ALA A 523 18.59 -0.85 17.26
N GLU A 524 19.09 -0.15 16.25
CA GLU A 524 18.69 1.22 15.89
C GLU A 524 17.19 1.29 15.56
N VAL A 525 16.71 0.36 14.71
CA VAL A 525 15.29 0.27 14.34
C VAL A 525 14.42 -0.05 15.56
N ALA A 526 14.83 -1.00 16.39
CA ALA A 526 14.12 -1.31 17.62
C ALA A 526 14.10 -0.12 18.60
N SER A 527 15.21 0.60 18.74
CA SER A 527 15.33 1.80 19.57
C SER A 527 14.39 2.92 19.11
N TYR A 528 14.36 3.16 17.79
CA TYR A 528 13.45 4.12 17.17
C TYR A 528 11.98 3.81 17.51
N TRP A 529 11.53 2.57 17.24
CA TRP A 529 10.16 2.17 17.54
C TRP A 529 9.86 2.18 19.03
N ASN A 530 10.80 1.75 19.88
CA ASN A 530 10.61 1.82 21.34
C ASN A 530 10.47 3.26 21.84
N THR A 531 11.15 4.21 21.23
CA THR A 531 11.04 5.63 21.56
C THR A 531 9.69 6.19 21.12
N LEU A 532 9.37 6.05 19.83
CA LEU A 532 8.13 6.57 19.25
C LEU A 532 6.88 6.01 19.94
N LEU A 533 6.84 4.69 20.15
CA LEU A 533 5.70 3.99 20.75
C LEU A 533 5.66 4.13 22.28
N GLY A 534 6.81 4.41 22.90
CA GLY A 534 6.95 4.56 24.36
C GLY A 534 6.60 5.94 24.91
N ASN A 535 6.31 6.93 24.05
CA ASN A 535 6.02 8.29 24.48
C ASN A 535 4.65 8.45 25.15
N CYS A 536 3.69 7.56 24.87
CA CYS A 536 2.41 7.50 25.59
C CYS A 536 2.00 6.03 25.72
N THR A 537 1.98 5.52 26.95
CA THR A 537 1.68 4.11 27.22
C THR A 537 0.65 3.97 28.33
N VAL A 538 -0.06 2.85 28.32
CA VAL A 538 -1.10 2.51 29.29
C VAL A 538 -0.81 1.17 29.96
N GLN A 539 -1.25 1.03 31.21
CA GLN A 539 -1.29 -0.24 31.92
C GLN A 539 -2.67 -0.42 32.53
N THR A 540 -3.39 -1.42 32.04
CA THR A 540 -4.76 -1.74 32.44
C THR A 540 -4.86 -3.21 32.86
N PRO A 541 -5.97 -3.63 33.50
CA PRO A 541 -6.28 -5.03 33.75
C PRO A 541 -6.40 -5.89 32.48
N ASP A 542 -6.52 -5.25 31.31
CA ASP A 542 -6.61 -5.88 30.01
C ASP A 542 -5.25 -5.88 29.27
N PRO A 543 -4.53 -7.03 29.24
CA PRO A 543 -3.22 -7.10 28.59
C PRO A 543 -3.29 -6.96 27.06
N LEU A 544 -4.43 -7.29 26.43
CA LEU A 544 -4.60 -7.16 24.98
C LEU A 544 -4.75 -5.70 24.57
N LEU A 545 -5.52 -4.92 25.35
CA LEU A 545 -5.56 -3.47 25.17
C LEU A 545 -4.17 -2.85 25.36
N ASN A 546 -3.45 -3.24 26.42
CA ASN A 546 -2.12 -2.71 26.70
C ASN A 546 -1.17 -2.91 25.51
N VAL A 547 -1.07 -4.13 24.96
CA VAL A 547 -0.14 -4.39 23.85
C VAL A 547 -0.53 -3.70 22.56
N LEU A 548 -1.83 -3.60 22.24
CA LEU A 548 -2.28 -2.92 21.02
C LEU A 548 -2.01 -1.41 21.08
N VAL A 549 -2.35 -0.77 22.19
CA VAL A 549 -2.20 0.69 22.39
C VAL A 549 -0.74 1.08 22.53
N ASN A 550 0.05 0.29 23.27
CA ASN A 550 1.45 0.62 23.54
C ASN A 550 2.37 0.30 22.37
N ARG A 551 1.94 -0.55 21.42
CA ARG A 551 2.82 -1.06 20.36
C ARG A 551 2.21 -0.97 18.97
N TRP A 552 1.05 -1.57 18.74
CA TRP A 552 0.61 -1.90 17.39
C TRP A 552 -0.20 -0.83 16.67
N PHE A 553 -1.11 -0.11 17.35
CA PHE A 553 -1.96 0.88 16.68
C PHE A 553 -1.15 2.04 16.10
N LEU A 554 -0.24 2.61 16.89
CA LEU A 554 0.62 3.69 16.41
C LEU A 554 1.66 3.20 15.40
N TYR A 555 2.17 1.97 15.57
CA TYR A 555 3.05 1.34 14.58
C TYR A 555 2.35 1.17 13.23
N GLN A 556 1.10 0.68 13.22
CA GLN A 556 0.29 0.56 12.01
C GLN A 556 0.04 1.94 11.37
N ALA A 557 -0.34 2.95 12.14
CA ALA A 557 -0.55 4.30 11.62
C ALA A 557 0.72 4.85 10.95
N VAL A 558 1.89 4.70 11.56
CA VAL A 558 3.13 5.25 11.00
C VAL A 558 3.68 4.39 9.86
N SER A 559 3.94 3.12 10.13
CA SER A 559 4.63 2.25 9.17
C SER A 559 3.76 1.95 7.94
N CYS A 560 2.48 1.62 8.14
CA CYS A 560 1.59 1.26 7.06
C CYS A 560 0.92 2.47 6.39
N ARG A 561 0.38 3.42 7.17
CA ARG A 561 -0.41 4.51 6.59
C ARG A 561 0.43 5.70 6.14
N LEU A 562 1.33 6.21 6.99
CA LEU A 562 2.13 7.38 6.65
C LEU A 562 3.28 7.07 5.69
N TRP A 563 4.00 5.97 5.91
CA TRP A 563 5.18 5.64 5.14
C TRP A 563 4.85 4.73 3.95
N ALA A 564 4.45 3.48 4.23
CA ALA A 564 4.21 2.49 3.18
C ALA A 564 3.08 2.86 2.24
N LYS A 565 1.98 3.40 2.78
CA LYS A 565 0.68 3.52 2.09
C LYS A 565 0.30 2.18 1.44
N ALA A 566 0.56 1.08 2.14
CA ALA A 566 0.32 -0.27 1.65
C ALA A 566 0.18 -1.29 2.79
N GLY A 567 -0.54 -2.37 2.51
CA GLY A 567 -0.61 -3.60 3.30
C GLY A 567 -0.78 -4.79 2.35
N PHE A 568 -0.96 -6.00 2.89
CA PHE A 568 -1.09 -7.20 2.03
C PHE A 568 -2.22 -7.08 1.00
N TYR A 569 -3.41 -6.65 1.44
CA TYR A 569 -4.60 -6.56 0.58
C TYR A 569 -4.64 -5.32 -0.32
N GLN A 570 -3.73 -4.35 -0.14
CA GLN A 570 -3.72 -3.11 -0.91
C GLN A 570 -2.32 -2.49 -1.02
N ALA A 571 -1.82 -2.34 -2.24
CA ALA A 571 -0.68 -1.50 -2.58
C ALA A 571 -1.17 -0.13 -3.10
N GLY A 572 -1.43 0.79 -2.16
CA GLY A 572 -2.03 2.09 -2.44
C GLY A 572 -1.03 3.08 -3.04
N GLY A 573 0.04 3.39 -2.30
CA GLY A 573 1.11 4.31 -2.73
C GLY A 573 0.70 5.79 -2.86
N ALA A 574 -0.58 6.13 -2.71
CA ALA A 574 -1.11 7.48 -2.75
C ALA A 574 -1.22 8.08 -1.34
N THR A 575 -0.90 9.36 -1.22
CA THR A 575 -1.28 10.17 -0.06
C THR A 575 -2.70 10.67 -0.29
N GLY A 576 -3.66 10.24 0.52
CA GLY A 576 -4.99 10.82 0.63
C GLY A 576 -5.00 12.01 1.59
N PHE A 577 -5.60 13.11 1.15
CA PHE A 577 -5.64 14.38 1.88
C PHE A 577 -6.30 14.22 3.25
N ARG A 578 -7.56 13.77 3.26
CA ARG A 578 -8.33 13.43 4.45
C ARG A 578 -7.66 12.35 5.29
N ASP A 579 -7.15 11.32 4.62
CA ASP A 579 -6.65 10.12 5.26
C ASP A 579 -5.41 10.39 6.12
N GLN A 580 -4.38 11.02 5.55
CA GLN A 580 -3.12 11.22 6.27
C GLN A 580 -3.21 12.31 7.34
N LEU A 581 -4.11 13.28 7.18
CA LEU A 581 -4.44 14.22 8.25
C LEU A 581 -5.05 13.48 9.45
N GLN A 582 -6.00 12.57 9.22
CA GLN A 582 -6.58 11.76 10.29
C GLN A 582 -5.58 10.79 10.93
N ASP A 583 -4.81 10.08 10.11
CA ASP A 583 -3.79 9.12 10.55
C ASP A 583 -2.77 9.80 11.49
N SER A 584 -2.33 11.01 11.14
CA SER A 584 -1.28 11.72 11.87
C SER A 584 -1.76 12.45 13.12
N MET A 585 -3.06 12.73 13.29
CA MET A 585 -3.58 13.35 14.52
C MET A 585 -3.31 12.49 15.77
N ALA A 586 -3.17 11.17 15.62
CA ALA A 586 -2.80 10.26 16.70
C ALA A 586 -1.36 10.46 17.23
N LEU A 587 -0.51 11.14 16.46
CA LEU A 587 0.90 11.38 16.80
C LEU A 587 1.11 12.65 17.62
N VAL A 588 0.06 13.41 17.93
CA VAL A 588 0.20 14.69 18.63
C VAL A 588 0.92 14.53 19.99
N TRP A 589 0.76 13.38 20.66
CA TRP A 589 1.45 13.09 21.94
C TRP A 589 2.85 12.51 21.82
N SER A 590 3.10 11.77 20.75
CA SER A 590 4.30 10.95 20.60
C SER A 590 5.31 11.57 19.64
N ALA A 591 4.86 12.19 18.56
CA ALA A 591 5.68 12.80 17.53
C ALA A 591 4.94 13.94 16.81
N PRO A 592 4.66 15.07 17.50
CA PRO A 592 3.88 16.17 16.92
C PRO A 592 4.51 16.75 15.62
N ALA A 593 5.83 16.63 15.45
CA ALA A 593 6.51 17.02 14.22
C ALA A 593 6.03 16.25 12.97
N LEU A 594 5.61 14.98 13.12
CA LEU A 594 5.05 14.20 12.02
C LEU A 594 3.65 14.71 11.61
N LEU A 595 2.82 15.09 12.59
CA LEU A 595 1.53 15.76 12.32
C LEU A 595 1.74 17.10 11.61
N ARG A 596 2.68 17.92 12.10
CA ARG A 596 3.07 19.18 11.46
C ARG A 596 3.48 18.99 9.99
N ALA A 597 4.30 17.97 9.72
CA ALA A 597 4.72 17.66 8.35
C ALA A 597 3.56 17.26 7.44
N GLN A 598 2.58 16.48 7.94
CA GLN A 598 1.39 16.12 7.16
C GLN A 598 0.47 17.31 6.89
N ILE A 599 0.28 18.19 7.88
CA ILE A 599 -0.48 19.44 7.72
C ILE A 599 0.12 20.30 6.60
N VAL A 600 1.44 20.48 6.61
CA VAL A 600 2.17 21.22 5.57
C VAL A 600 2.07 20.54 4.21
N ALA A 601 2.27 19.21 4.17
CA ALA A 601 2.21 18.45 2.92
C ALA A 601 0.82 18.52 2.26
N CYS A 602 -0.26 18.42 3.05
CA CYS A 602 -1.63 18.50 2.53
C CYS A 602 -1.98 19.94 2.12
N ALA A 603 -1.61 20.96 2.90
CA ALA A 603 -1.84 22.37 2.53
C ALA A 603 -1.24 22.71 1.15
N ALA A 604 -0.03 22.21 0.86
CA ALA A 604 0.61 22.38 -0.45
C ALA A 604 -0.09 21.66 -1.64
N ARG A 605 -1.22 20.97 -1.40
CA ARG A 605 -2.05 20.31 -2.43
C ARG A 605 -3.41 21.00 -2.66
N GLN A 606 -3.54 22.25 -2.22
CA GLN A 606 -4.71 23.09 -2.48
C GLN A 606 -4.58 23.87 -3.79
N PHE A 607 -5.69 24.09 -4.49
CA PHE A 607 -5.80 24.99 -5.65
C PHE A 607 -6.27 26.39 -5.21
N PRO A 608 -6.01 27.47 -5.98
CA PRO A 608 -6.39 28.83 -5.61
C PRO A 608 -7.90 28.99 -5.33
N GLU A 609 -8.75 28.17 -5.97
CA GLU A 609 -10.20 28.16 -5.76
C GLU A 609 -10.62 27.67 -4.36
N GLY A 610 -9.71 27.06 -3.60
CA GLY A 610 -9.90 26.64 -2.21
C GLY A 610 -10.15 25.14 -2.03
N ASP A 611 -10.43 24.40 -3.11
CA ASP A 611 -10.49 22.95 -3.11
C ASP A 611 -9.11 22.30 -3.27
N VAL A 612 -9.05 20.98 -3.10
CA VAL A 612 -7.81 20.24 -2.90
C VAL A 612 -7.76 19.01 -3.78
N GLN A 613 -6.57 18.42 -3.97
CA GLN A 613 -6.52 17.04 -4.44
C GLN A 613 -6.99 16.09 -3.35
N HIS A 614 -7.89 15.17 -3.70
CA HIS A 614 -8.38 14.14 -2.80
C HIS A 614 -7.28 13.13 -2.44
N TRP A 615 -6.47 12.73 -3.44
CA TRP A 615 -5.22 11.99 -3.22
C TRP A 615 -4.20 12.21 -4.34
N TRP A 616 -2.91 11.95 -4.07
CA TRP A 616 -1.82 12.06 -5.04
C TRP A 616 -0.68 11.07 -4.81
N HIS A 617 0.09 10.79 -5.87
CA HIS A 617 1.29 9.97 -5.84
C HIS A 617 2.57 10.82 -5.90
N ALA A 618 3.54 10.50 -5.05
CA ALA A 618 4.91 10.96 -5.20
C ALA A 618 5.66 10.14 -6.28
N PRO A 619 6.66 10.73 -6.98
CA PRO A 619 7.18 12.09 -6.79
C PRO A 619 6.49 13.16 -7.65
N THR A 620 5.73 12.78 -8.68
CA THR A 620 5.20 13.74 -9.66
C THR A 620 4.03 14.58 -9.15
N GLY A 621 3.31 14.10 -8.14
CA GLY A 621 2.07 14.70 -7.66
C GLY A 621 0.85 14.34 -8.50
N ALA A 622 0.96 13.38 -9.42
CA ALA A 622 -0.18 12.87 -10.17
C ALA A 622 -1.26 12.35 -9.22
N GLY A 623 -2.48 12.82 -9.36
CA GLY A 623 -3.53 12.59 -8.38
C GLY A 623 -4.90 12.99 -8.90
N VAL A 624 -5.90 12.79 -8.07
CA VAL A 624 -7.29 13.09 -8.41
C VAL A 624 -7.79 14.33 -7.65
N ARG A 625 -8.49 15.20 -8.38
CA ARG A 625 -9.28 16.32 -7.84
C ARG A 625 -10.76 15.90 -7.92
N THR A 626 -11.52 16.02 -6.84
CA THR A 626 -12.92 15.58 -6.75
C THR A 626 -13.84 16.68 -6.21
N HIS A 627 -15.14 16.43 -6.21
CA HIS A 627 -16.12 17.25 -5.49
C HIS A 627 -16.44 16.73 -4.07
N PHE A 628 -15.51 15.99 -3.46
CA PHE A 628 -15.70 15.46 -2.10
C PHE A 628 -15.63 16.63 -1.12
N SER A 629 -16.75 16.86 -0.46
CA SER A 629 -16.99 18.09 0.28
C SER A 629 -16.30 18.12 1.63
N ASP A 630 -15.96 16.95 2.18
CA ASP A 630 -15.35 16.82 3.50
C ASP A 630 -13.83 16.99 3.49
N ASP A 631 -13.14 16.72 2.37
CA ASP A 631 -11.71 16.93 2.19
C ASP A 631 -11.29 18.34 2.66
N LEU A 632 -12.10 19.34 2.34
CA LEU A 632 -11.89 20.75 2.69
C LEU A 632 -11.72 20.94 4.21
N LEU A 633 -12.44 20.16 5.01
CA LEU A 633 -12.58 20.41 6.44
C LEU A 633 -11.52 19.69 7.29
N TRP A 634 -10.77 18.73 6.72
CA TRP A 634 -9.76 17.98 7.48
C TRP A 634 -8.49 18.78 7.79
N LEU A 635 -8.07 19.69 6.89
CA LEU A 635 -6.90 20.55 7.13
C LEU A 635 -7.09 21.49 8.34
N PRO A 636 -8.16 22.30 8.43
CA PRO A 636 -8.40 23.13 9.60
C PRO A 636 -8.65 22.31 10.87
N HIS A 637 -9.24 21.11 10.77
CA HIS A 637 -9.41 20.21 11.92
C HIS A 637 -8.05 19.74 12.48
N ALA A 638 -7.16 19.23 11.62
CA ALA A 638 -5.83 18.79 12.02
C ALA A 638 -4.96 19.95 12.54
N LEU A 639 -5.05 21.12 11.90
CA LEU A 639 -4.33 22.32 12.30
C LEU A 639 -4.74 22.80 13.70
N THR A 640 -6.04 22.87 13.99
CA THR A 640 -6.51 23.29 15.32
C THR A 640 -6.15 22.27 16.40
N HIS A 641 -6.20 20.98 16.09
CA HIS A 641 -5.73 19.91 16.98
C HIS A 641 -4.24 20.06 17.30
N TYR A 642 -3.42 20.29 16.29
CA TYR A 642 -1.98 20.53 16.43
C TYR A 642 -1.69 21.77 17.29
N LEU A 643 -2.27 22.92 16.94
CA LEU A 643 -2.05 24.19 17.64
C LEU A 643 -2.45 24.13 19.10
N ARG A 644 -3.59 23.49 19.42
CA ARG A 644 -4.03 23.30 20.81
C ARG A 644 -2.99 22.54 21.62
N ALA A 645 -2.48 21.46 21.06
CA ALA A 645 -1.57 20.58 21.77
C ALA A 645 -0.14 21.12 21.89
N THR A 646 0.35 21.87 20.89
CA THR A 646 1.76 22.30 20.82
C THR A 646 1.98 23.79 21.09
N GLY A 647 1.00 24.64 20.83
CA GLY A 647 1.17 26.10 20.86
C GLY A 647 2.07 26.66 19.76
N ASP A 648 2.47 25.86 18.76
CA ASP A 648 3.33 26.28 17.64
C ASP A 648 2.56 27.20 16.67
N ALA A 649 2.43 28.47 17.04
CA ALA A 649 1.75 29.49 16.24
C ALA A 649 2.52 29.84 14.95
N GLU A 650 3.83 29.59 14.90
CA GLU A 650 4.65 29.89 13.71
C GLU A 650 4.23 29.06 12.49
N VAL A 651 3.65 27.87 12.71
CA VAL A 651 3.12 27.02 11.63
C VAL A 651 2.10 27.76 10.76
N LEU A 652 1.35 28.71 11.33
CA LEU A 652 0.32 29.48 10.62
C LEU A 652 0.91 30.41 9.56
N GLU A 653 2.16 30.85 9.74
CA GLU A 653 2.83 31.82 8.87
C GLU A 653 3.65 31.15 7.76
N LEU A 654 3.73 29.83 7.73
CA LEU A 654 4.44 29.10 6.68
C LEU A 654 3.84 29.42 5.31
N SER A 655 4.64 30.03 4.44
CA SER A 655 4.25 30.35 3.07
C SER A 655 4.37 29.09 2.19
N LEU A 656 3.25 28.69 1.58
CA LEU A 656 3.15 27.50 0.74
C LEU A 656 2.52 27.86 -0.62
N PRO A 657 3.00 27.27 -1.73
CA PRO A 657 2.40 27.48 -3.04
C PRO A 657 1.04 26.77 -3.15
N PHE A 658 0.18 27.29 -4.01
CA PHE A 658 -0.97 26.53 -4.53
C PHE A 658 -0.56 25.63 -5.70
N LEU A 659 -1.45 24.72 -6.10
CA LEU A 659 -1.37 23.98 -7.35
C LEU A 659 -2.08 24.71 -8.49
N GLU A 660 -1.68 24.43 -9.72
CA GLU A 660 -2.41 24.83 -10.93
C GLU A 660 -2.80 23.61 -11.76
N GLY A 661 -4.01 23.62 -12.32
CA GLY A 661 -4.54 22.49 -13.07
C GLY A 661 -5.96 22.74 -13.58
N PRO A 662 -6.49 21.87 -14.45
CA PRO A 662 -7.85 22.00 -14.94
C PRO A 662 -8.86 21.94 -13.79
N ALA A 663 -9.94 22.71 -13.93
CA ALA A 663 -11.14 22.52 -13.13
C ALA A 663 -11.80 21.19 -13.50
N ILE A 664 -12.60 20.64 -12.57
CA ILE A 664 -13.44 19.47 -12.86
C ILE A 664 -14.55 19.94 -13.82
N ALA A 665 -14.74 19.22 -14.93
CA ALA A 665 -15.81 19.52 -15.87
C ALA A 665 -17.18 19.31 -15.20
N GLN A 666 -18.19 20.10 -15.56
CA GLN A 666 -19.50 20.09 -14.88
C GLN A 666 -20.20 18.71 -14.85
N GLU A 667 -19.94 17.86 -15.86
CA GLU A 667 -20.51 16.52 -15.99
C GLU A 667 -19.58 15.42 -15.46
N ALA A 668 -18.37 15.76 -15.01
CA ALA A 668 -17.37 14.82 -14.54
C ALA A 668 -17.41 14.70 -13.01
N GLU A 669 -17.24 13.48 -12.50
CA GLU A 669 -17.15 13.21 -11.06
C GLU A 669 -15.80 13.67 -10.48
N ASP A 670 -14.74 13.51 -11.27
CA ASP A 670 -13.37 13.77 -10.87
C ASP A 670 -12.46 14.15 -12.05
N ALA A 671 -11.23 14.55 -11.74
CA ALA A 671 -10.17 14.78 -12.72
C ALA A 671 -8.82 14.23 -12.23
N TYR A 672 -8.26 13.25 -12.95
CA TYR A 672 -6.92 12.72 -12.71
C TYR A 672 -5.88 13.38 -13.62
N PHE A 673 -4.87 14.02 -13.03
CA PHE A 673 -3.78 14.68 -13.77
C PHE A 673 -2.56 14.94 -12.88
N THR A 674 -1.45 15.35 -13.51
CA THR A 674 -0.27 15.90 -12.81
C THR A 674 -0.40 17.41 -12.74
N PRO A 675 -0.61 18.02 -11.57
CA PRO A 675 -0.74 19.46 -11.42
C PRO A 675 0.61 20.17 -11.60
N GLY A 676 0.56 21.41 -12.08
CA GLY A 676 1.67 22.36 -11.94
C GLY A 676 1.73 22.94 -10.52
N VAL A 677 2.85 23.57 -10.18
CA VAL A 677 2.98 24.34 -8.94
C VAL A 677 2.80 25.82 -9.30
N SER A 678 1.81 26.47 -8.70
CA SER A 678 1.50 27.89 -8.93
C SER A 678 2.60 28.79 -8.37
N THR A 679 2.73 29.98 -8.96
CA THR A 679 3.53 31.07 -8.39
C THR A 679 2.82 31.80 -7.26
N GLU A 680 1.49 31.67 -7.13
CA GLU A 680 0.73 32.19 -5.99
C GLU A 680 1.07 31.39 -4.73
N HIS A 681 1.42 32.11 -3.66
CA HIS A 681 1.70 31.57 -2.34
C HIS A 681 0.77 32.20 -1.32
N ALA A 682 0.45 31.43 -0.28
CA ALA A 682 -0.30 31.91 0.87
C ALA A 682 0.23 31.29 2.15
N SER A 683 -0.04 31.93 3.28
CA SER A 683 0.27 31.35 4.58
C SER A 683 -0.57 30.12 4.84
N LEU A 684 -0.08 29.18 5.65
CA LEU A 684 -0.82 27.97 6.01
C LEU A 684 -2.17 28.30 6.67
N TRP A 685 -2.25 29.40 7.42
CA TRP A 685 -3.52 29.96 7.89
C TRP A 685 -4.51 30.21 6.75
N GLU A 686 -4.06 30.91 5.70
CA GLU A 686 -4.93 31.26 4.57
C GLU A 686 -5.34 30.01 3.77
N HIS A 687 -4.45 29.01 3.62
CA HIS A 687 -4.83 27.72 3.04
C HIS A 687 -5.99 27.07 3.81
N ALA A 688 -5.86 26.98 5.14
CA ALA A 688 -6.91 26.45 6.00
C ALA A 688 -8.20 27.31 5.97
N ALA A 689 -8.08 28.64 5.96
CA ALA A 689 -9.22 29.54 5.91
C ALA A 689 -10.00 29.42 4.60
N ARG A 690 -9.32 29.31 3.45
CA ARG A 690 -9.95 29.14 2.13
C ARG A 690 -10.74 27.83 2.02
N THR A 691 -10.26 26.75 2.64
CA THR A 691 -11.03 25.50 2.67
C THR A 691 -12.37 25.65 3.40
N ILE A 692 -12.40 26.40 4.51
CA ILE A 692 -13.64 26.69 5.24
C ILE A 692 -14.54 27.59 4.39
N ASP A 693 -13.99 28.64 3.77
CA ASP A 693 -14.72 29.54 2.88
C ASP A 693 -15.41 28.78 1.74
N ALA A 694 -14.73 27.80 1.12
CA ALA A 694 -15.27 26.95 0.07
C ALA A 694 -16.37 25.99 0.56
N SER A 695 -16.35 25.61 1.85
CA SER A 695 -17.29 24.65 2.46
C SER A 695 -18.64 25.25 2.89
N LEU A 696 -18.81 26.58 2.84
CA LEU A 696 -20.01 27.24 3.39
C LEU A 696 -21.27 27.12 2.52
N ARG A 697 -21.19 26.47 1.36
CA ARG A 697 -22.34 26.28 0.46
C ARG A 697 -23.32 25.29 1.06
N VAL A 698 -24.61 25.65 1.04
CA VAL A 698 -25.70 24.84 1.59
C VAL A 698 -26.75 24.55 0.53
N GLY A 699 -27.48 23.44 0.70
CA GLY A 699 -28.61 23.08 -0.15
C GLY A 699 -29.94 23.65 0.36
N ALA A 700 -31.04 23.05 -0.11
CA ALA A 700 -32.39 23.55 0.12
C ALA A 700 -32.81 23.53 1.59
N HIS A 701 -32.24 22.65 2.41
CA HIS A 701 -32.56 22.51 3.83
C HIS A 701 -31.63 23.30 4.74
N GLY A 702 -30.63 24.01 4.20
CA GLY A 702 -29.63 24.74 4.96
C GLY A 702 -28.50 23.86 5.50
N LEU A 703 -28.34 22.66 4.97
CA LEU A 703 -27.25 21.72 5.30
C LEU A 703 -26.12 21.83 4.26
N PRO A 704 -24.86 21.52 4.61
CA PRO A 704 -23.77 21.57 3.65
C PRO A 704 -23.97 20.64 2.46
N LEU A 705 -23.63 21.12 1.27
CA LEU A 705 -23.71 20.31 0.04
C LEU A 705 -22.74 19.13 0.11
N MET A 706 -23.23 17.94 -0.24
CA MET A 706 -22.44 16.71 -0.23
C MET A 706 -21.53 16.58 -1.46
N GLY A 707 -21.91 17.16 -2.60
CA GLY A 707 -21.17 16.99 -3.86
C GLY A 707 -21.12 15.53 -4.30
N SER A 708 -19.96 15.09 -4.81
CA SER A 708 -19.74 13.69 -5.21
C SER A 708 -19.29 12.79 -4.06
N GLY A 709 -19.37 13.25 -2.81
CA GLY A 709 -19.02 12.44 -1.64
C GLY A 709 -18.76 13.28 -0.39
N ASP A 710 -18.97 12.68 0.77
CA ASP A 710 -18.37 13.14 2.03
C ASP A 710 -17.41 12.04 2.52
N TRP A 711 -17.23 11.87 3.84
CA TRP A 711 -16.35 10.83 4.37
C TRP A 711 -16.70 9.40 3.89
N ASN A 712 -17.97 9.13 3.56
CA ASN A 712 -18.34 7.87 2.90
C ASN A 712 -18.21 8.00 1.38
N ASP A 713 -17.03 7.66 0.88
CA ASP A 713 -16.70 7.69 -0.55
C ASP A 713 -17.72 6.91 -1.41
N GLY A 714 -18.40 5.89 -0.86
CA GLY A 714 -19.38 5.06 -1.56
C GLY A 714 -20.72 5.73 -1.85
N MET A 715 -21.02 6.86 -1.19
CA MET A 715 -22.25 7.63 -1.38
C MET A 715 -22.09 8.71 -2.46
N ASN A 716 -21.36 8.40 -3.53
CA ASN A 716 -20.86 9.36 -4.50
C ASN A 716 -21.92 10.00 -5.42
N THR A 717 -23.15 9.50 -5.39
CA THR A 717 -24.23 9.98 -6.26
C THR A 717 -25.35 10.72 -5.52
N VAL A 718 -25.21 10.92 -4.20
CA VAL A 718 -26.21 11.59 -3.37
C VAL A 718 -26.38 13.06 -3.75
N GLY A 719 -25.30 13.77 -4.05
CA GLY A 719 -25.28 15.19 -4.40
C GLY A 719 -24.61 15.49 -5.74
N ARG A 720 -24.63 14.56 -6.70
CA ARG A 720 -23.90 14.67 -7.98
C ARG A 720 -24.37 15.85 -8.82
N GLU A 721 -25.64 16.26 -8.68
CA GLU A 721 -26.21 17.42 -9.37
C GLU A 721 -26.03 18.72 -8.59
N GLY A 722 -25.23 18.69 -7.52
CA GLY A 722 -24.86 19.86 -6.72
C GLY A 722 -25.96 20.35 -5.78
N ARG A 723 -26.96 19.52 -5.46
CA ARG A 723 -28.10 19.90 -4.59
C ARG A 723 -28.23 19.02 -3.34
N GLY A 724 -27.73 17.79 -3.37
CA GLY A 724 -27.74 16.88 -2.23
C GLY A 724 -26.92 17.39 -1.04
N GLU A 725 -27.35 17.06 0.16
CA GLU A 725 -26.85 17.64 1.42
C GLU A 725 -26.43 16.56 2.43
N SER A 726 -25.37 16.82 3.21
CA SER A 726 -24.86 15.89 4.24
C SER A 726 -25.11 16.40 5.66
N VAL A 727 -25.79 15.57 6.47
CA VAL A 727 -26.02 15.84 7.91
C VAL A 727 -24.72 15.66 8.70
N TRP A 728 -23.95 14.62 8.38
CA TRP A 728 -22.66 14.37 9.02
C TRP A 728 -21.69 15.55 8.80
N LEU A 729 -21.61 16.05 7.57
CA LEU A 729 -20.75 17.19 7.22
C LEU A 729 -21.17 18.45 7.97
N GLY A 730 -22.48 18.65 8.20
CA GLY A 730 -22.99 19.75 9.02
C GLY A 730 -22.46 19.73 10.46
N TRP A 731 -22.45 18.56 11.10
CA TRP A 731 -21.85 18.42 12.44
C TRP A 731 -20.36 18.76 12.43
N PHE A 732 -19.64 18.27 11.41
CA PHE A 732 -18.22 18.48 11.29
C PHE A 732 -17.86 19.96 11.03
N LEU A 733 -18.59 20.63 10.13
CA LEU A 733 -18.46 22.06 9.87
C LEU A 733 -18.66 22.90 11.13
N CYS A 734 -19.75 22.66 11.87
CA CYS A 734 -20.02 23.38 13.11
C CYS A 734 -18.89 23.21 14.13
N HIS A 735 -18.34 21.99 14.25
CA HIS A 735 -17.21 21.70 15.11
C HIS A 735 -15.96 22.50 14.71
N ILE A 736 -15.64 22.56 13.41
CA ILE A 736 -14.46 23.27 12.91
C ILE A 736 -14.60 24.77 13.09
N VAL A 737 -15.76 25.34 12.75
CA VAL A 737 -16.03 26.78 12.93
C VAL A 737 -15.86 27.17 14.40
N ALA A 738 -16.37 26.38 15.34
CA ALA A 738 -16.21 26.63 16.78
C ALA A 738 -14.73 26.67 17.22
N ASN A 739 -13.84 25.99 16.51
CA ASN A 739 -12.41 25.95 16.81
C ASN A 739 -11.61 27.03 16.05
N MET A 740 -12.01 27.38 14.82
CA MET A 740 -11.28 28.28 13.93
C MET A 740 -11.70 29.75 14.04
N ALA A 741 -12.98 30.04 14.29
CA ALA A 741 -13.46 31.41 14.41
C ALA A 741 -12.78 32.21 15.54
N PRO A 742 -12.49 31.64 16.74
CA PRO A 742 -11.70 32.33 17.74
C PRO A 742 -10.29 32.69 17.27
N LEU A 743 -9.63 31.83 16.50
CA LEU A 743 -8.31 32.10 15.93
C LEU A 743 -8.38 33.22 14.87
N ALA A 744 -9.39 33.20 13.99
CA ALA A 744 -9.61 34.28 13.03
C ALA A 744 -9.78 35.64 13.73
N ARG A 745 -10.57 35.69 14.82
CA ARG A 745 -10.75 36.91 15.63
C ARG A 745 -9.44 37.39 16.26
N GLN A 746 -8.64 36.49 16.82
CA GLN A 746 -7.33 36.82 17.40
C GLN A 746 -6.37 37.41 16.35
N ARG A 747 -6.49 36.96 15.10
CA ARG A 747 -5.72 37.46 13.95
C ARG A 747 -6.30 38.73 13.31
N GLY A 748 -7.42 39.25 13.81
CA GLY A 748 -8.09 40.45 13.29
C GLY A 748 -9.04 40.20 12.11
N GLU A 749 -9.27 38.94 11.70
CA GLU A 749 -10.18 38.56 10.61
C GLU A 749 -11.64 38.44 11.09
N VAL A 750 -12.15 39.53 11.68
CA VAL A 750 -13.47 39.55 12.34
C VAL A 750 -14.62 39.28 11.36
N GLU A 751 -14.57 39.82 10.15
CA GLU A 751 -15.63 39.62 9.14
C GLU A 751 -15.70 38.16 8.68
N ARG A 752 -14.54 37.53 8.45
CA ARG A 752 -14.45 36.12 8.05
C ARG A 752 -14.97 35.22 9.18
N ALA A 753 -14.59 35.50 10.43
CA ALA A 753 -15.09 34.79 11.61
C ALA A 753 -16.63 34.90 11.74
N LEU A 754 -17.19 36.11 11.59
CA LEU A 754 -18.63 36.33 11.64
C LEU A 754 -19.38 35.58 10.54
N ARG A 755 -18.82 35.53 9.32
CA ARG A 755 -19.40 34.76 8.21
C ARG A 755 -19.44 33.27 8.52
N TRP A 756 -18.35 32.72 9.05
CA TRP A 756 -18.28 31.31 9.47
C TRP A 756 -19.30 31.00 10.58
N GLU A 757 -19.33 31.82 11.62
CA GLU A 757 -20.26 31.67 12.74
C GLU A 757 -21.73 31.75 12.28
N ALA A 758 -22.06 32.65 11.35
CA ALA A 758 -23.40 32.76 10.78
C ALA A 758 -23.79 31.51 9.98
N ALA A 759 -22.88 30.98 9.15
CA ALA A 759 -23.11 29.74 8.43
C ALA A 759 -23.29 28.54 9.36
N ALA A 760 -22.46 28.42 10.41
CA ALA A 760 -22.59 27.37 11.42
C ALA A 760 -23.89 27.49 12.22
N ALA A 761 -24.38 28.70 12.50
CA ALA A 761 -25.66 28.91 13.18
C ALA A 761 -26.85 28.45 12.32
N LEU A 762 -26.85 28.76 11.01
CA LEU A 762 -27.86 28.28 10.07
C LEU A 762 -27.82 26.75 9.93
N CYS A 763 -26.62 26.20 9.77
CA CYS A 763 -26.41 24.76 9.70
C CYS A 763 -26.90 24.04 10.97
N LYS A 764 -26.57 24.58 12.16
CA LYS A 764 -27.08 24.07 13.44
C LYS A 764 -28.61 24.06 13.48
N ALA A 765 -29.26 25.14 13.04
CA ALA A 765 -30.72 25.20 13.00
C ALA A 765 -31.31 24.11 12.07
N ALA A 766 -30.71 23.90 10.90
CA ALA A 766 -31.09 22.83 9.97
C ALA A 766 -30.89 21.43 10.58
N LEU A 767 -29.72 21.17 11.17
CA LEU A 767 -29.41 19.89 11.81
C LEU A 767 -30.41 19.50 12.90
N LEU A 768 -30.85 20.47 13.70
CA LEU A 768 -31.81 20.27 14.78
C LEU A 768 -33.28 20.23 14.31
N SER A 769 -33.55 20.60 13.05
CA SER A 769 -34.88 20.58 12.44
C SER A 769 -34.94 19.54 11.32
N SER A 770 -34.62 19.91 10.08
CA SER A 770 -34.62 19.03 8.92
C SER A 770 -33.66 17.84 9.06
N GLY A 771 -32.53 18.01 9.75
CA GLY A 771 -31.58 16.91 10.00
C GLY A 771 -32.08 15.84 10.97
N TRP A 772 -33.16 16.10 11.71
CA TRP A 772 -33.72 15.22 12.72
C TRP A 772 -35.03 14.57 12.23
N ASP A 773 -35.12 13.24 12.29
CA ASP A 773 -36.29 12.51 11.79
C ASP A 773 -37.36 12.22 12.86
N GLY A 774 -37.08 12.57 14.12
CA GLY A 774 -37.91 12.28 15.29
C GLY A 774 -37.35 11.23 16.22
N LEU A 775 -36.56 10.28 15.69
CA LEU A 775 -35.96 9.17 16.43
C LEU A 775 -34.43 9.23 16.42
N TRP A 776 -33.84 9.64 15.31
CA TRP A 776 -32.40 9.83 15.12
C TRP A 776 -32.11 10.90 14.03
N PHE A 777 -30.84 11.19 13.79
CA PHE A 777 -30.45 12.10 12.72
C PHE A 777 -30.46 11.38 11.37
N CYS A 778 -31.05 12.02 10.35
CA CYS A 778 -30.95 11.56 8.97
C CYS A 778 -29.47 11.47 8.55
N ARG A 779 -29.16 10.67 7.53
CA ARG A 779 -27.81 10.59 6.97
C ARG A 779 -27.52 11.73 6.01
N ALA A 780 -28.43 11.99 5.08
CA ALA A 780 -28.28 12.93 3.98
C ALA A 780 -29.64 13.22 3.30
N TYR A 781 -29.61 14.15 2.36
CA TYR A 781 -30.68 14.40 1.39
C TYR A 781 -30.13 14.22 -0.03
N PHE A 782 -30.90 13.57 -0.90
CA PHE A 782 -30.59 13.44 -2.31
C PHE A 782 -30.80 14.77 -3.07
N ASP A 783 -30.31 14.84 -4.30
CA ASP A 783 -30.48 16.00 -5.21
C ASP A 783 -31.95 16.38 -5.48
N ASP A 784 -32.90 15.46 -5.28
CA ASP A 784 -34.35 15.68 -5.41
C ASP A 784 -35.05 16.05 -4.09
N GLY A 785 -34.30 16.09 -2.97
CA GLY A 785 -34.79 16.38 -1.64
C GLY A 785 -35.32 15.17 -0.86
N GLU A 786 -35.25 13.95 -1.39
CA GLU A 786 -35.60 12.75 -0.63
C GLU A 786 -34.58 12.47 0.50
N LYS A 787 -35.08 11.96 1.64
CA LYS A 787 -34.25 11.62 2.80
C LYS A 787 -33.53 10.29 2.61
N LEU A 788 -32.27 10.23 3.05
CA LEU A 788 -31.48 9.02 3.25
C LEU A 788 -31.14 8.87 4.74
N GLY A 789 -31.12 7.64 5.26
CA GLY A 789 -30.75 7.42 6.68
C GLY A 789 -31.87 7.77 7.67
N ALA A 790 -33.13 7.72 7.26
CA ALA A 790 -34.29 8.03 8.08
C ALA A 790 -35.12 6.78 8.39
N SER A 791 -35.81 6.81 9.53
CA SER A 791 -36.65 5.73 10.06
C SER A 791 -37.70 5.19 9.10
N ALA A 792 -38.18 6.02 8.16
CA ALA A 792 -39.15 5.68 7.12
C ALA A 792 -38.53 5.01 5.87
N ASN A 793 -37.21 5.04 5.68
CA ASN A 793 -36.58 4.36 4.56
C ASN A 793 -36.71 2.83 4.70
N ALA A 794 -36.63 2.08 3.59
CA ALA A 794 -36.64 0.61 3.61
C ALA A 794 -35.24 0.03 3.86
N GLU A 795 -34.22 0.66 3.27
CA GLU A 795 -32.80 0.35 3.37
C GLU A 795 -32.06 1.57 3.91
N CYS A 796 -30.90 1.40 4.54
CA CYS A 796 -30.18 2.48 5.22
C CYS A 796 -31.12 3.33 6.09
N ARG A 797 -31.80 2.68 7.04
CA ARG A 797 -32.75 3.36 7.94
C ARG A 797 -32.06 4.24 8.96
N ILE A 798 -30.87 3.82 9.36
CA ILE A 798 -29.99 4.53 10.27
C ILE A 798 -28.55 4.30 9.84
N ASP A 799 -27.75 5.36 9.92
CA ASP A 799 -26.32 5.36 9.65
C ASP A 799 -25.56 5.90 10.86
N LEU A 800 -24.46 5.23 11.21
CA LEU A 800 -23.70 5.42 12.44
C LEU A 800 -23.05 6.79 12.55
N ILE A 801 -22.50 7.31 11.44
CA ILE A 801 -21.59 8.46 11.53
C ILE A 801 -22.34 9.75 11.84
N ALA A 802 -23.57 9.89 11.31
CA ALA A 802 -24.44 11.02 11.65
C ALA A 802 -24.80 11.03 13.14
N GLN A 803 -24.98 9.86 13.76
CA GLN A 803 -25.31 9.76 15.18
C GLN A 803 -24.11 10.07 16.06
N ALA A 804 -22.96 9.43 15.78
CA ALA A 804 -21.75 9.63 16.56
C ALA A 804 -21.29 11.10 16.53
N TRP A 805 -21.34 11.75 15.36
CA TRP A 805 -20.91 13.14 15.22
C TRP A 805 -21.88 14.18 15.79
N SER A 806 -23.15 13.81 16.03
CA SER A 806 -24.05 14.66 16.82
C SER A 806 -23.51 14.90 18.25
N VAL A 807 -22.80 13.90 18.80
CA VAL A 807 -22.12 13.97 20.11
C VAL A 807 -20.73 14.57 19.97
N LEU A 808 -19.92 14.10 19.01
CA LEU A 808 -18.52 14.53 18.87
C LEU A 808 -18.38 16.00 18.45
N SER A 809 -19.35 16.54 17.73
CA SER A 809 -19.39 17.98 17.44
C SER A 809 -19.70 18.82 18.69
N GLY A 810 -20.48 18.27 19.64
CA GLY A 810 -20.99 18.98 20.80
C GLY A 810 -22.13 19.96 20.49
N VAL A 811 -22.74 19.87 19.30
CA VAL A 811 -23.71 20.86 18.82
C VAL A 811 -25.16 20.45 19.11
N ALA A 812 -25.47 19.14 19.03
CA ALA A 812 -26.80 18.62 19.35
C ALA A 812 -27.13 18.81 20.85
N SER A 813 -28.41 18.86 21.19
CA SER A 813 -28.83 18.92 22.60
C SER A 813 -28.52 17.59 23.32
N ALA A 814 -28.21 17.63 24.62
CA ALA A 814 -27.88 16.41 25.39
C ALA A 814 -28.97 15.31 25.30
N PRO A 815 -30.29 15.62 25.34
CA PRO A 815 -31.32 14.61 25.13
C PRO A 815 -31.28 13.98 23.72
N MET A 816 -31.06 14.78 22.67
CA MET A 816 -30.97 14.26 21.29
C MET A 816 -29.70 13.44 21.09
N GLN A 817 -28.58 13.85 21.67
CA GLN A 817 -27.33 13.09 21.66
C GLN A 817 -27.50 11.70 22.29
N ALA A 818 -28.11 11.64 23.47
CA ALA A 818 -28.40 10.38 24.15
C ALA A 818 -29.34 9.50 23.31
N MET A 819 -30.42 10.06 22.79
CA MET A 819 -31.40 9.29 22.00
C MET A 819 -30.82 8.77 20.69
N ALA A 820 -30.00 9.57 19.98
CA ALA A 820 -29.32 9.15 18.76
C ALA A 820 -28.36 7.98 19.01
N MET A 821 -27.59 8.03 20.10
CA MET A 821 -26.64 6.95 20.44
C MET A 821 -27.33 5.71 21.00
N ASP A 822 -28.46 5.86 21.69
CA ASP A 822 -29.25 4.71 22.15
C ASP A 822 -29.94 4.01 20.97
N ALA A 823 -30.41 4.77 19.97
CA ALA A 823 -30.88 4.20 18.71
C ALA A 823 -29.76 3.49 17.93
N ALA A 824 -28.56 4.09 17.88
CA ALA A 824 -27.40 3.46 17.24
C ALA A 824 -27.01 2.14 17.93
N ASP A 825 -26.93 2.09 19.27
CA ASP A 825 -26.67 0.84 19.99
C ASP A 825 -27.75 -0.21 19.70
N ALA A 826 -29.02 0.18 19.75
CA ALA A 826 -30.14 -0.75 19.53
C ALA A 826 -30.24 -1.30 18.10
N GLN A 827 -29.87 -0.52 17.08
CA GLN A 827 -30.06 -0.91 15.67
C GLN A 827 -28.78 -1.43 15.00
N LEU A 828 -27.62 -0.88 15.36
CA LEU A 828 -26.36 -1.10 14.64
C LEU A 828 -25.38 -2.01 15.38
N VAL A 829 -25.59 -2.26 16.68
CA VAL A 829 -24.73 -3.15 17.45
C VAL A 829 -25.31 -4.57 17.47
N ASP A 830 -24.51 -5.52 17.01
CA ASP A 830 -24.83 -6.94 16.97
C ASP A 830 -23.99 -7.66 18.04
N THR A 831 -24.58 -7.90 19.20
CA THR A 831 -23.88 -8.50 20.34
C THR A 831 -23.61 -10.00 20.17
N GLN A 832 -24.33 -10.67 19.27
CA GLN A 832 -24.12 -12.09 19.00
C GLN A 832 -22.84 -12.34 18.21
N THR A 833 -22.54 -11.43 17.27
CA THR A 833 -21.34 -11.51 16.42
C THR A 833 -20.27 -10.47 16.75
N GLY A 834 -20.54 -9.65 17.77
CA GLY A 834 -19.66 -8.59 18.24
C GLY A 834 -19.34 -7.57 17.15
N LEU A 835 -20.37 -7.00 16.50
CA LEU A 835 -20.20 -6.03 15.41
C LEU A 835 -20.84 -4.69 15.74
N VAL A 836 -20.20 -3.61 15.30
CA VAL A 836 -20.74 -2.24 15.25
C VAL A 836 -20.90 -1.84 13.78
N LYS A 837 -22.11 -2.00 13.23
CA LYS A 837 -22.40 -1.85 11.80
C LYS A 837 -22.43 -0.36 11.39
N LEU A 838 -22.00 -0.05 10.18
CA LEU A 838 -22.05 1.32 9.65
C LEU A 838 -23.49 1.79 9.41
N LEU A 839 -24.31 0.94 8.81
CA LEU A 839 -25.71 1.23 8.48
C LEU A 839 -26.55 -0.05 8.52
N THR A 840 -27.88 0.10 8.63
CA THR A 840 -28.80 -1.04 8.55
C THR A 840 -30.22 -0.60 8.12
N PRO A 841 -30.98 -1.46 7.40
CA PRO A 841 -30.49 -2.60 6.61
C PRO A 841 -29.51 -2.15 5.51
N PRO A 842 -28.68 -3.06 4.96
CA PRO A 842 -27.84 -2.76 3.79
C PRO A 842 -28.65 -2.26 2.59
N LEU A 843 -28.00 -1.47 1.73
CA LEU A 843 -28.55 -0.96 0.48
C LEU A 843 -28.42 -2.00 -0.63
N GLN A 844 -29.49 -2.26 -1.36
CA GLN A 844 -29.52 -3.21 -2.48
C GLN A 844 -30.42 -2.72 -3.62
N HIS A 845 -31.53 -2.06 -3.27
CA HIS A 845 -32.55 -1.65 -4.22
C HIS A 845 -32.98 -0.17 -4.07
N SER A 846 -32.32 0.61 -3.21
CA SER A 846 -32.57 2.04 -3.03
C SER A 846 -32.68 2.80 -4.36
N GLN A 847 -33.73 3.59 -4.46
CA GLN A 847 -33.99 4.58 -5.50
C GLN A 847 -34.46 5.86 -4.80
N PRO A 848 -33.78 7.01 -4.95
CA PRO A 848 -32.54 7.20 -5.70
C PRO A 848 -31.37 6.33 -5.19
N SER A 849 -30.43 6.02 -6.08
CA SER A 849 -29.20 5.31 -5.72
C SER A 849 -28.25 6.26 -4.97
N PRO A 850 -27.68 5.88 -3.81
CA PRO A 850 -26.62 6.64 -3.16
C PRO A 850 -25.25 6.50 -3.83
N GLY A 851 -25.02 5.50 -4.68
CA GLY A 851 -23.78 5.38 -5.45
C GLY A 851 -23.19 3.98 -5.42
N TYR A 852 -21.87 3.88 -5.62
CA TYR A 852 -21.20 2.58 -5.70
C TYR A 852 -21.22 1.79 -4.39
N ILE A 853 -21.61 2.39 -3.26
CA ILE A 853 -21.91 1.65 -2.02
C ILE A 853 -22.91 0.51 -2.26
N GLN A 854 -23.88 0.69 -3.17
CA GLN A 854 -24.83 -0.37 -3.54
C GLN A 854 -24.24 -1.48 -4.42
N ALA A 855 -23.04 -1.26 -5.00
CA ALA A 855 -22.34 -2.28 -5.76
C ALA A 855 -21.65 -3.31 -4.84
N TYR A 856 -21.42 -2.97 -3.57
CA TYR A 856 -20.97 -3.94 -2.59
C TYR A 856 -22.09 -4.91 -2.21
N PRO A 857 -21.78 -6.20 -2.01
CA PRO A 857 -22.73 -7.14 -1.42
C PRO A 857 -23.21 -6.66 -0.03
N PRO A 858 -24.46 -6.97 0.35
CA PRO A 858 -24.96 -6.67 1.69
C PRO A 858 -24.02 -7.17 2.79
N GLY A 859 -23.77 -6.34 3.80
CA GLY A 859 -22.89 -6.65 4.93
C GLY A 859 -21.40 -6.55 4.62
N VAL A 860 -20.98 -6.15 3.42
CA VAL A 860 -19.57 -5.95 3.09
C VAL A 860 -19.26 -4.47 3.15
N ARG A 861 -18.11 -4.11 3.76
CA ARG A 861 -17.58 -2.74 3.68
C ARG A 861 -18.56 -1.68 4.17
N GLU A 862 -18.70 -0.56 3.47
CA GLU A 862 -19.63 0.52 3.81
C GLU A 862 -21.09 0.06 3.71
N ASN A 863 -21.41 -1.00 2.96
CA ASN A 863 -22.77 -1.48 2.77
C ASN A 863 -23.26 -2.39 3.91
N GLY A 864 -23.33 -1.84 5.13
CA GLY A 864 -23.86 -2.52 6.30
C GLY A 864 -22.91 -3.53 6.98
N GLY A 865 -21.63 -3.53 6.60
CA GLY A 865 -20.57 -4.14 7.39
C GLY A 865 -20.21 -3.30 8.63
N GLN A 866 -19.35 -3.84 9.51
CA GLN A 866 -18.66 -3.03 10.50
C GLN A 866 -17.53 -2.30 9.79
N TYR A 867 -17.67 -1.00 9.57
CA TYR A 867 -16.57 -0.16 9.12
C TYR A 867 -15.84 0.39 10.34
N ALA A 868 -14.62 -0.10 10.59
CA ALA A 868 -13.96 0.04 11.88
C ALA A 868 -13.79 1.51 12.30
N HIS A 869 -13.47 2.39 11.34
CA HIS A 869 -13.32 3.83 11.59
C HIS A 869 -14.60 4.44 12.18
N ALA A 870 -15.76 4.16 11.58
CA ALA A 870 -17.05 4.65 12.08
C ALA A 870 -17.40 4.06 13.47
N GLY A 871 -17.10 2.79 13.68
CA GLY A 871 -17.24 2.14 15.00
C GLY A 871 -16.40 2.82 16.09
N VAL A 872 -15.19 3.29 15.76
CA VAL A 872 -14.36 4.03 16.71
C VAL A 872 -14.98 5.39 17.08
N TRP A 873 -15.58 6.12 16.13
CA TRP A 873 -16.31 7.34 16.48
C TRP A 873 -17.50 7.07 17.40
N ALA A 874 -18.21 5.97 17.20
CA ALA A 874 -19.30 5.58 18.09
C ALA A 874 -18.79 5.28 19.52
N LEU A 875 -17.63 4.63 19.65
CA LEU A 875 -16.96 4.44 20.94
C LEU A 875 -16.63 5.79 21.59
N MET A 876 -16.00 6.71 20.85
CA MET A 876 -15.66 8.04 21.36
C MET A 876 -16.92 8.82 21.79
N ALA A 877 -18.02 8.68 21.05
CA ALA A 877 -19.30 9.29 21.38
C ALA A 877 -19.90 8.72 22.68
N GLN A 878 -19.88 7.40 22.89
CA GLN A 878 -20.32 6.81 24.16
C GLN A 878 -19.50 7.32 25.34
N ALA A 879 -18.17 7.38 25.18
CA ALA A 879 -17.28 7.91 26.21
C ALA A 879 -17.54 9.39 26.52
N ARG A 880 -17.81 10.21 25.50
CA ARG A 880 -18.15 11.62 25.69
C ARG A 880 -19.49 11.80 26.40
N LEU A 881 -20.50 10.98 26.10
CA LEU A 881 -21.80 11.02 26.78
C LEU A 881 -21.70 10.65 28.26
N HIS A 882 -20.82 9.71 28.62
CA HIS A 882 -20.54 9.38 30.01
C HIS A 882 -20.08 10.62 30.78
N ASN A 883 -19.12 11.35 30.20
CA ASN A 883 -18.52 12.53 30.81
C ASN A 883 -19.43 13.78 30.76
N SER A 884 -20.40 13.85 29.85
CA SER A 884 -21.29 15.01 29.68
C SER A 884 -22.59 14.94 30.50
N GLY A 885 -22.71 13.97 31.41
CA GLY A 885 -23.85 13.88 32.35
C GLY A 885 -24.98 12.92 31.92
N ALA A 886 -24.75 12.09 30.91
CA ALA A 886 -25.66 10.99 30.52
C ALA A 886 -24.99 9.62 30.68
N PRO A 887 -24.57 9.21 31.90
CA PRO A 887 -23.74 8.03 32.13
C PRO A 887 -24.42 6.69 31.87
N MET A 888 -25.75 6.67 31.78
CA MET A 888 -26.56 5.47 31.56
C MET A 888 -27.20 5.49 30.16
N SER A 889 -27.23 4.35 29.48
CA SER A 889 -28.00 4.14 28.24
C SER A 889 -29.47 3.86 28.54
N ALA A 890 -30.31 3.91 27.49
CA ALA A 890 -31.69 3.44 27.57
C ALA A 890 -31.84 1.95 27.98
N SER A 891 -30.81 1.12 27.74
CA SER A 891 -30.79 -0.29 28.16
C SER A 891 -30.40 -0.50 29.64
N GLY A 892 -30.03 0.57 30.36
CA GLY A 892 -29.56 0.49 31.74
C GLY A 892 -28.09 0.08 31.89
N GLU A 893 -27.30 0.15 30.80
CA GLU A 893 -25.86 -0.09 30.83
C GLU A 893 -25.09 1.23 31.00
N LEU A 894 -23.98 1.19 31.74
CA LEU A 894 -23.09 2.34 31.86
C LEU A 894 -22.38 2.59 30.52
N ARG A 895 -22.38 3.85 30.07
CA ARG A 895 -21.75 4.23 28.79
C ARG A 895 -20.24 4.01 28.77
N CYS A 896 -19.57 4.01 29.92
CA CYS A 896 -18.16 3.62 30.01
C CYS A 896 -17.95 2.14 29.70
N ASP A 897 -18.88 1.27 30.10
CA ASP A 897 -18.87 -0.15 29.75
C ASP A 897 -19.25 -0.36 28.28
N LEU A 898 -20.18 0.43 27.73
CA LEU A 898 -20.50 0.42 26.30
C LEU A 898 -19.29 0.83 25.44
N ALA A 899 -18.58 1.88 25.82
CA ALA A 899 -17.37 2.31 25.12
C ALA A 899 -16.31 1.19 25.13
N TYR A 900 -16.08 0.54 26.28
CA TYR A 900 -15.17 -0.60 26.36
C TYR A 900 -15.68 -1.82 25.56
N ARG A 901 -16.98 -2.11 25.57
CA ARG A 901 -17.58 -3.17 24.74
C ARG A 901 -17.31 -2.93 23.26
N TYR A 902 -17.53 -1.72 22.77
CA TYR A 902 -17.25 -1.36 21.37
C TYR A 902 -15.77 -1.52 21.05
N PHE A 903 -14.88 -1.14 21.98
CA PHE A 903 -13.44 -1.41 21.84
C PHE A 903 -13.16 -2.90 21.60
N THR A 904 -13.76 -3.79 22.40
CA THR A 904 -13.55 -5.24 22.24
C THR A 904 -14.11 -5.83 20.94
N TYR A 905 -15.17 -5.23 20.38
CA TYR A 905 -15.74 -5.62 19.08
C TYR A 905 -14.88 -5.17 17.89
N LEU A 906 -14.21 -4.03 18.03
CA LEU A 906 -13.33 -3.46 17.01
C LEU A 906 -11.89 -4.00 17.10
N SER A 907 -11.44 -4.37 18.30
CA SER A 907 -10.07 -4.78 18.57
C SER A 907 -9.74 -6.14 17.94
N PRO A 908 -8.71 -6.23 17.08
CA PRO A 908 -8.34 -7.48 16.40
C PRO A 908 -7.94 -8.59 17.39
N ALA A 909 -7.25 -8.23 18.48
CA ALA A 909 -6.79 -9.18 19.49
C ALA A 909 -7.97 -9.79 20.25
N HIS A 910 -8.89 -8.95 20.71
CA HIS A 910 -10.10 -9.39 21.41
C HIS A 910 -10.97 -10.25 20.52
N ARG A 911 -11.14 -9.86 19.25
CA ARG A 911 -11.87 -10.67 18.28
C ARG A 911 -11.25 -12.04 18.10
N SER A 912 -9.94 -12.10 17.86
CA SER A 912 -9.24 -13.35 17.58
C SER A 912 -9.33 -14.36 18.72
N VAL A 913 -9.28 -13.91 19.98
CA VAL A 913 -9.37 -14.81 21.14
C VAL A 913 -10.81 -15.10 21.59
N ASN A 914 -11.81 -14.41 21.04
CA ASN A 914 -13.19 -14.61 21.44
C ASN A 914 -13.72 -15.97 20.95
N ALA A 915 -14.32 -16.73 21.86
CA ALA A 915 -14.80 -18.08 21.57
C ALA A 915 -15.95 -18.14 20.54
N ALA A 916 -16.78 -17.10 20.42
CA ALA A 916 -17.95 -17.09 19.56
C ALA A 916 -17.64 -16.71 18.11
N TYR A 917 -16.75 -15.73 17.90
CA TYR A 917 -16.49 -15.17 16.57
C TYR A 917 -15.01 -15.13 16.15
N GLY A 918 -14.08 -15.57 17.01
CA GLY A 918 -12.64 -15.57 16.70
C GLY A 918 -12.26 -16.46 15.53
N SER A 919 -12.87 -17.64 15.42
CA SER A 919 -12.62 -18.57 14.30
C SER A 919 -13.06 -18.00 12.95
N ALA A 920 -14.05 -17.11 12.92
CA ALA A 920 -14.51 -16.46 11.70
C ALA A 920 -13.58 -15.32 11.27
N TYR A 921 -12.93 -14.61 12.21
CA TYR A 921 -12.20 -13.38 11.91
C TYR A 921 -11.09 -13.53 10.86
N ALA A 922 -10.34 -14.64 10.91
CA ALA A 922 -9.32 -15.09 9.94
C ALA A 922 -8.09 -14.17 9.70
N LEU A 923 -8.13 -12.88 10.05
CA LEU A 923 -7.04 -11.92 9.86
C LEU A 923 -6.10 -11.80 11.08
N GLU A 924 -5.09 -10.94 10.93
CA GLU A 924 -4.08 -10.67 11.94
C GLU A 924 -4.69 -10.20 13.28
N PRO A 925 -4.30 -10.79 14.43
CA PRO A 925 -4.81 -10.39 15.74
C PRO A 925 -4.15 -9.13 16.30
N TYR A 926 -3.18 -8.54 15.59
CA TYR A 926 -2.34 -7.46 16.09
C TYR A 926 -2.48 -6.15 15.30
N VAL A 927 -3.29 -6.09 14.24
CA VAL A 927 -3.56 -4.85 13.49
C VAL A 927 -5.04 -4.69 13.17
N MET A 928 -5.48 -3.43 13.12
CA MET A 928 -6.86 -3.11 12.75
C MET A 928 -7.15 -3.51 11.31
N ALA A 929 -8.34 -4.06 11.10
CA ALA A 929 -8.95 -4.16 9.78
C ALA A 929 -9.82 -2.93 9.50
N ALA A 930 -9.90 -2.52 8.24
CA ALA A 930 -10.80 -1.47 7.76
C ALA A 930 -12.26 -1.86 8.03
N ASP A 931 -12.57 -3.15 7.85
CA ASP A 931 -13.92 -3.67 7.96
C ASP A 931 -14.01 -5.11 8.45
N VAL A 932 -15.20 -5.47 8.94
CA VAL A 932 -15.62 -6.84 9.28
C VAL A 932 -17.00 -7.07 8.70
N TYR A 933 -17.19 -8.18 8.01
CA TYR A 933 -18.43 -8.44 7.28
C TYR A 933 -19.60 -8.76 8.21
N GLY A 934 -20.77 -8.21 7.90
CA GLY A 934 -21.99 -8.27 8.71
C GLY A 934 -23.07 -9.23 8.22
N ALA A 935 -22.89 -9.89 7.07
CA ALA A 935 -23.91 -10.76 6.47
C ALA A 935 -23.39 -12.16 6.11
N ALA A 936 -24.29 -13.14 6.12
CA ALA A 936 -24.00 -14.52 5.75
C ALA A 936 -23.60 -14.64 4.25
N PRO A 937 -22.75 -15.61 3.88
CA PRO A 937 -22.10 -16.62 4.73
C PRO A 937 -20.79 -16.15 5.39
N TYR A 938 -20.39 -14.90 5.20
CA TYR A 938 -19.08 -14.38 5.64
C TYR A 938 -19.13 -13.54 6.91
N GLN A 939 -20.25 -13.59 7.64
CA GLN A 939 -20.46 -12.80 8.86
C GLN A 939 -19.32 -13.03 9.86
N GLY A 940 -18.77 -11.93 10.39
CA GLY A 940 -17.66 -11.93 11.35
C GLY A 940 -16.27 -12.07 10.72
N GLN A 941 -16.14 -12.39 9.43
CA GLN A 941 -14.85 -12.41 8.74
C GLN A 941 -14.28 -11.00 8.58
N GLY A 942 -12.99 -10.85 8.85
CA GLY A 942 -12.30 -9.58 8.61
C GLY A 942 -12.13 -9.29 7.12
N GLY A 943 -12.14 -8.00 6.79
CA GLY A 943 -11.88 -7.44 5.46
C GLY A 943 -10.44 -6.95 5.27
N TRP A 944 -10.24 -5.72 4.82
CA TRP A 944 -8.88 -5.22 4.53
C TRP A 944 -8.09 -4.96 5.82
N SER A 945 -7.09 -5.78 6.18
CA SER A 945 -6.16 -5.49 7.29
C SER A 945 -5.06 -4.49 6.91
N TRP A 946 -4.41 -3.89 7.91
CA TRP A 946 -3.33 -2.91 7.79
C TRP A 946 -3.72 -1.54 7.22
N TYR A 947 -4.19 -1.49 5.97
CA TYR A 947 -4.42 -0.24 5.24
C TYR A 947 -5.74 0.42 5.66
N THR A 948 -5.80 0.96 6.87
CA THR A 948 -6.92 1.74 7.39
C THR A 948 -6.47 2.80 8.40
N GLY A 949 -7.14 3.95 8.40
CA GLY A 949 -6.95 4.97 9.44
C GLY A 949 -7.60 4.65 10.78
N ALA A 950 -8.35 3.55 10.87
CA ALA A 950 -8.96 3.10 12.12
C ALA A 950 -7.93 2.85 13.24
N ALA A 951 -6.69 2.51 12.91
CA ALA A 951 -5.63 2.31 13.92
C ALA A 951 -5.22 3.62 14.61
N GLY A 952 -4.96 4.68 13.85
CA GLY A 952 -4.66 6.00 14.42
C GLY A 952 -5.85 6.52 15.23
N LEU A 953 -7.07 6.38 14.70
CA LEU A 953 -8.26 6.80 15.43
C LEU A 953 -8.50 5.98 16.71
N MET A 954 -8.27 4.66 16.68
CA MET A 954 -8.40 3.81 17.87
C MET A 954 -7.38 4.16 18.95
N GLN A 955 -6.15 4.50 18.55
CA GLN A 955 -5.15 5.05 19.48
C GLN A 955 -5.70 6.30 20.18
N ARG A 956 -6.29 7.22 19.42
CA ARG A 956 -6.92 8.43 19.99
C ARG A 956 -8.09 8.10 20.87
N ALA A 957 -8.96 7.17 20.47
CA ALA A 957 -10.11 6.77 21.28
C ALA A 957 -9.70 6.25 22.66
N VAL A 958 -8.64 5.44 22.75
CA VAL A 958 -8.16 4.98 24.06
C VAL A 958 -7.55 6.12 24.87
N ILE A 959 -6.67 6.92 24.28
CA ILE A 959 -5.94 7.97 25.02
C ILE A 959 -6.84 9.17 25.36
N GLU A 960 -7.59 9.71 24.40
CA GLU A 960 -8.42 10.92 24.55
C GLU A 960 -9.79 10.64 25.15
N SER A 961 -10.37 9.46 24.91
CA SER A 961 -11.77 9.19 25.31
C SER A 961 -11.90 8.23 26.48
N ILE A 962 -11.16 7.10 26.49
CA ILE A 962 -11.19 6.15 27.63
C ILE A 962 -10.35 6.67 28.80
N PHE A 963 -9.09 7.02 28.57
CA PHE A 963 -8.26 7.66 29.60
C PHE A 963 -8.59 9.14 29.79
N GLY A 964 -9.19 9.76 28.78
CA GLY A 964 -9.66 11.14 28.90
C GLY A 964 -8.56 12.18 28.84
N LEU A 965 -7.38 11.86 28.29
CA LEU A 965 -6.24 12.79 28.23
C LEU A 965 -6.57 13.93 27.27
N GLN A 966 -6.60 15.14 27.81
CA GLN A 966 -6.71 16.37 27.04
C GLN A 966 -5.44 17.17 27.24
N GLN A 967 -4.72 17.44 26.14
CA GLN A 967 -3.49 18.21 26.17
C GLN A 967 -3.72 19.57 25.52
N GLN A 968 -3.27 20.62 26.22
CA GLN A 968 -3.02 21.95 25.69
C GLN A 968 -1.50 22.20 25.63
N ALA A 969 -1.10 23.33 25.04
CA ALA A 969 0.30 23.72 24.85
C ALA A 969 1.15 23.66 26.13
N THR A 970 0.58 24.05 27.28
CA THR A 970 1.29 24.07 28.58
C THR A 970 0.55 23.33 29.69
N THR A 971 -0.70 22.95 29.46
CA THR A 971 -1.54 22.28 30.46
C THR A 971 -2.07 20.96 29.96
N LEU A 972 -2.43 20.08 30.86
CA LEU A 972 -3.13 18.84 30.57
C LEU A 972 -4.22 18.59 31.61
N CYS A 973 -5.26 17.84 31.25
CA CYS A 973 -6.21 17.30 32.23
C CYS A 973 -6.65 15.89 31.82
N LEU A 974 -7.25 15.18 32.77
CA LEU A 974 -7.81 13.84 32.56
C LEU A 974 -9.30 13.86 32.88
N THR A 975 -10.14 13.42 31.94
CA THR A 975 -11.59 13.21 32.15
C THR A 975 -11.94 11.75 31.82
N PRO A 976 -11.63 10.80 32.71
CA PRO A 976 -11.59 9.39 32.35
C PRO A 976 -12.97 8.75 32.21
N CYS A 977 -13.11 7.86 31.23
CA CYS A 977 -14.27 7.01 30.98
C CYS A 977 -13.86 5.53 31.05
N LEU A 978 -13.20 5.14 32.15
CA LEU A 978 -12.78 3.76 32.34
C LEU A 978 -14.00 2.85 32.56
N PRO A 979 -13.96 1.59 32.09
CA PRO A 979 -15.04 0.65 32.36
C PRO A 979 -15.19 0.43 33.87
N SER A 980 -16.42 0.14 34.30
CA SER A 980 -16.83 0.10 35.71
C SER A 980 -16.07 -0.98 36.50
N HIS A 981 -15.77 -2.10 35.85
CA HIS A 981 -15.09 -3.25 36.44
C HIS A 981 -13.56 -3.08 36.61
N TRP A 982 -12.98 -1.96 36.14
CA TRP A 982 -11.56 -1.66 36.37
C TRP A 982 -11.39 -0.86 37.67
N ASN A 983 -10.72 -1.48 38.65
CA ASN A 983 -10.38 -0.81 39.91
C ASN A 983 -9.23 0.20 39.73
N GLU A 984 -8.26 -0.14 38.87
CA GLU A 984 -7.07 0.68 38.65
C GLU A 984 -6.62 0.60 37.18
N ALA A 985 -6.16 1.73 36.63
CA ALA A 985 -5.43 1.81 35.38
C ALA A 985 -4.34 2.89 35.47
N GLN A 986 -3.33 2.83 34.59
CA GLN A 986 -2.25 3.80 34.57
C GLN A 986 -1.99 4.32 33.16
N LEU A 987 -1.61 5.59 33.05
CA LEU A 987 -1.13 6.23 31.83
C LEU A 987 0.24 6.85 32.12
N THR A 988 1.20 6.60 31.25
CA THR A 988 2.53 7.23 31.29
C THR A 988 2.71 8.06 30.02
N LEU A 989 2.98 9.35 30.20
CA LEU A 989 3.25 10.30 29.13
C LEU A 989 4.68 10.82 29.26
N ARG A 990 5.47 10.78 28.18
CA ARG A 990 6.81 11.36 28.13
C ARG A 990 6.79 12.65 27.33
N ARG A 991 7.25 13.75 27.94
CA ARG A 991 7.31 15.09 27.34
C ARG A 991 8.57 15.82 27.80
N ASP A 992 9.27 16.44 26.85
CA ASP A 992 10.49 17.21 27.09
C ASP A 992 11.54 16.48 27.95
N GLY A 993 11.67 15.17 27.72
CA GLY A 993 12.57 14.28 28.46
C GLY A 993 12.05 13.81 29.82
N ASN A 994 10.92 14.34 30.31
CA ASN A 994 10.31 13.98 31.58
C ASN A 994 9.19 12.96 31.40
N SER A 995 9.07 12.02 32.34
CA SER A 995 8.00 11.04 32.45
C SER A 995 6.96 11.48 33.49
N LEU A 996 5.69 11.58 33.06
CA LEU A 996 4.53 11.84 33.90
C LEU A 996 3.72 10.56 34.04
N HIS A 997 3.46 10.13 35.28
CA HIS A 997 2.68 8.92 35.56
C HIS A 997 1.34 9.28 36.19
N PHE A 998 0.25 8.79 35.62
CA PHE A 998 -1.11 8.99 36.12
C PHE A 998 -1.69 7.64 36.54
N ILE A 999 -2.08 7.52 37.80
CA ILE A 999 -2.69 6.34 38.40
C ILE A 999 -4.17 6.65 38.62
N LEU A 1000 -5.02 6.07 37.79
CA LEU A 1000 -6.47 6.20 37.88
C LEU A 1000 -6.98 5.11 38.81
N LEU A 1001 -7.58 5.49 39.94
CA LEU A 1001 -7.97 4.56 41.00
C LEU A 1001 -9.42 4.80 41.41
N ARG A 1002 -10.28 3.78 41.30
CA ARG A 1002 -11.63 3.81 41.88
C ARG A 1002 -11.55 3.68 43.38
N THR A 1003 -11.88 4.75 44.10
CA THR A 1003 -11.78 4.76 45.57
C THR A 1003 -12.63 5.87 46.17
N ARG A 1004 -12.90 5.76 47.47
CA ARG A 1004 -13.54 6.85 48.24
C ARG A 1004 -12.55 7.99 48.44
N ALA A 1005 -13.04 9.22 48.55
CA ALA A 1005 -12.20 10.42 48.66
C ALA A 1005 -11.23 10.38 49.86
N ASP A 1006 -11.65 9.82 51.00
CA ASP A 1006 -10.82 9.64 52.20
C ASP A 1006 -9.68 8.64 51.97
N ALA A 1007 -9.96 7.53 51.27
CA ALA A 1007 -8.98 6.52 50.92
C ALA A 1007 -8.03 6.95 49.79
N ALA A 1008 -8.43 7.91 48.94
CA ALA A 1008 -7.57 8.46 47.88
C ALA A 1008 -6.33 9.18 48.44
N LEU A 1009 -6.47 9.93 49.54
CA LEU A 1009 -5.36 10.65 50.19
C LEU A 1009 -4.30 9.69 50.72
N GLU A 1010 -4.73 8.61 51.36
CA GLU A 1010 -3.81 7.60 51.89
C GLU A 1010 -3.12 6.84 50.75
N ALA A 1011 -3.87 6.44 49.71
CA ALA A 1011 -3.29 5.80 48.53
C ALA A 1011 -2.26 6.70 47.82
N ALA A 1012 -2.53 8.01 47.72
CA ALA A 1012 -1.61 8.98 47.13
C ALA A 1012 -0.33 9.09 47.95
N ARG A 1013 -0.44 9.15 49.29
CA ARG A 1013 0.70 9.17 50.21
C ARG A 1013 1.57 7.91 50.09
N LEU A 1014 0.95 6.73 50.08
CA LEU A 1014 1.66 5.44 49.98
C LEU A 1014 2.38 5.27 48.64
N ARG A 1015 1.89 5.88 47.57
CA ARG A 1015 2.47 5.78 46.22
C ARG A 1015 3.37 6.96 45.85
N THR A 1016 3.58 7.89 46.78
CA THR A 1016 4.33 9.15 46.56
C THR A 1016 3.77 9.92 45.35
N ALA A 1017 2.44 10.01 45.27
CA ALA A 1017 1.71 10.65 44.19
C ALA A 1017 0.97 11.90 44.67
N ARG A 1018 0.82 12.89 43.79
CA ARG A 1018 -0.03 14.08 44.01
C ARG A 1018 -1.45 13.78 43.57
N ILE A 1019 -2.46 14.24 44.29
CA ILE A 1019 -3.84 14.13 43.80
C ILE A 1019 -4.03 15.09 42.63
N LEU A 1020 -4.67 14.59 41.57
CA LEU A 1020 -5.18 15.37 40.44
C LEU A 1020 -6.63 14.96 40.22
N ASN A 1021 -7.58 15.86 40.47
CA ASN A 1021 -8.99 15.53 40.31
C ASN A 1021 -9.36 15.41 38.81
N PRO A 1022 -10.32 14.56 38.44
CA PRO A 1022 -10.83 14.52 37.08
C PRO A 1022 -11.27 15.93 36.61
N GLY A 1023 -10.80 16.34 35.43
CA GLY A 1023 -11.03 17.66 34.85
C GLY A 1023 -10.14 18.79 35.40
N GLU A 1024 -9.34 18.54 36.45
CA GLU A 1024 -8.37 19.52 36.97
C GLU A 1024 -7.25 19.76 35.97
N SER A 1025 -6.98 21.04 35.68
CA SER A 1025 -5.91 21.45 34.78
C SER A 1025 -4.56 21.41 35.50
N LEU A 1026 -3.61 20.69 34.93
CA LEU A 1026 -2.23 20.56 35.38
C LEU A 1026 -1.30 21.30 34.43
N ASP A 1027 -0.60 22.33 34.92
CA ASP A 1027 0.59 22.84 34.23
C ASP A 1027 1.70 21.78 34.32
N TRP A 1028 2.09 21.27 33.16
CA TRP A 1028 3.08 20.20 33.07
C TRP A 1028 4.50 20.72 32.86
N HIS A 1029 4.67 22.01 32.58
CA HIS A 1029 5.98 22.60 32.33
C HIS A 1029 6.78 22.71 33.63
N GLY A 1030 8.05 22.29 33.60
CA GLY A 1030 8.93 22.35 34.78
C GLY A 1030 8.62 21.32 35.88
N LEU A 1031 7.72 20.35 35.65
CA LEU A 1031 7.55 19.22 36.55
C LEU A 1031 8.80 18.32 36.55
N PRO A 1032 9.17 17.73 37.70
CA PRO A 1032 10.31 16.82 37.78
C PRO A 1032 10.01 15.49 37.05
N ASP A 1033 11.06 14.88 36.50
CA ASP A 1033 10.98 13.55 35.89
C ASP A 1033 10.47 12.49 36.89
N GLY A 1034 9.64 11.57 36.40
CA GLY A 1034 9.07 10.47 37.18
C GLY A 1034 7.98 10.89 38.15
N ILE A 1035 7.45 12.12 38.06
CA ILE A 1035 6.34 12.57 38.91
C ILE A 1035 5.10 11.69 38.73
N ARG A 1036 4.42 11.43 39.86
CA ARG A 1036 3.23 10.58 39.92
C ARG A 1036 2.01 11.38 40.36
N PHE A 1037 0.91 11.15 39.68
CA PHE A 1037 -0.41 11.68 40.01
C PHE A 1037 -1.37 10.54 40.29
N LEU A 1038 -2.20 10.69 41.32
CA LEU A 1038 -3.33 9.81 41.60
C LEU A 1038 -4.61 10.55 41.21
N VAL A 1039 -5.37 9.95 40.29
CA VAL A 1039 -6.64 10.46 39.80
C VAL A 1039 -7.76 9.61 40.42
N PRO A 1040 -8.44 10.10 41.47
CA PRO A 1040 -9.51 9.34 42.11
C PRO A 1040 -10.74 9.30 41.21
N LEU A 1041 -11.30 8.10 41.04
CA LEU A 1041 -12.53 7.86 40.30
C LEU A 1041 -13.64 7.41 41.25
N PRO A 1042 -14.91 7.75 40.96
CA PRO A 1042 -16.04 7.26 41.75
C PRO A 1042 -16.13 5.73 41.72
N LEU A 1043 -16.61 5.16 42.83
CA LEU A 1043 -17.01 3.75 42.87
C LEU A 1043 -18.17 3.54 41.89
N ALA A 1044 -18.16 2.39 41.22
CA ALA A 1044 -19.14 2.01 40.21
C ALA A 1044 -20.53 1.77 40.79
#